data_AF-A0A124L0H8-F1
#
_entry.id   AF-A0A124L0H8-F1
#
_cell.length_a   1.000
_cell.length_b   1.000
_cell.length_c   1.000
_cell.angle_alpha   90.00
_cell.angle_beta   90.00
_cell.angle_gamma   90.00
#
_symmetry.space_group_name_H-M   'P 1'
#
loop_
_entity.id
_entity.type
_entity.pdbx_description
1 polymer ?
#
loop_
_entity_poly.entity_id
_entity_poly.type
_entity_poly.pdbx_seq_one_letter_code
_entity_poly.pdbx_strand_id
1 'polypeptide(L)'
;MTRPPSTTSGAPRIYCLPLTFALDREAWLQCVGRAAEMGFSRILTTLAACGASLREPVEPLAAYADAARANGLALDLVIERQATPAAPSFAVDGAYAEHPLPDPRRAPPVAASRPQAPAAPRDDDLAERLIALAGYGVAGFCLRGVDAMPIAQWSDCLGRVRDARPGTAFFAWTPGLPRARMIDAAARFDGVFLSSCWWDLRATWLLDEHADLATSPCRIALADDPFGGRALDAAPPRHRMLACQRALAVAFELGDGILVPAGMEFAWSGPVWRAIRTPADLSAAWQAAAFNLADAIARGNARLARRAADKADLDGGVELQRLAGPSAPIAVFARVPGNRQRREPLRIVAANISLSDTASLDAAGWSWHDCTHVQPLDDDDAPVGAPQPLDTLRLAPGEVRAWRATRPAPVAGRAARTHGGSHAADKAVRVAEDAVRAPRLFIDAITPAVDNGRFAVKCVAGEAVRVEADVVIDGHDVPSAVLLWRPVDSADWREVDMAPLGNDRWMAEFRPDRIGRYEFTIEAWRDPYVNWCREVGKKVDAGLDITLELREGALILADIARHAVTARARLALEHACRVDDSLDAGHTLSALTAPTLADAVAAARFRPYVLRHLPPQPVDVEPALAGFASWYELFPRSQSNDPSRHGTFDDVIARLPAIRAMGFDVLYFPPVHPIGTKHRKGRNNSKSAAPDDPGSPYAIGAKEGGHDALHPALGTFDDFRRLNEAAHAHGLALALDFAVQCSPDHPWLTSHSGWFDWRPDGSLRYAENPPKKYEDIVNVDFYTDDAMPGLWLALRDVVLFWIGHGVTLFRVDNPHTKPLPFWEWLIATVRADHPEVVFLSEAFTRPKMMYRLAKIGFSQSYTYFTWRHSKQEFIDYLSELTRPDIAAYFRPHFFVNTPDINPLFLQTSGRPGFLIRAALAALLSGLWGVYSGFELCESAALAGREEYLDSEKYQLRAWDWNRPGNVVQEIAQLNRIRRAHPALHTHRGLTFHNAFDPHILYFAKTTPRRDDVVLAAINLDPFAAHEADFEVPLWEWGLADDAVLAAENLLDGTRFAFHGKRQHVRLAPDAPYAIWAVRPLDGEATP
;
A
#
# COMPACT_ATOMS: atom_id res chain seq x y z
N MET A 1 18.21 51.17 19.68
CA MET A 1 18.35 51.46 21.12
C MET A 1 18.11 50.17 21.88
N THR A 2 19.15 49.62 22.48
CA THR A 2 19.13 48.44 23.34
C THR A 2 18.40 48.77 24.64
N ARG A 3 17.33 48.01 24.96
CA ARG A 3 16.55 48.15 26.20
C ARG A 3 17.46 47.98 27.44
N PRO A 4 17.36 48.84 28.47
CA PRO A 4 18.00 48.57 29.75
C PRO A 4 17.30 47.38 30.43
N PRO A 5 18.01 46.54 31.20
CA PRO A 5 17.42 45.38 31.88
C PRO A 5 16.44 45.86 32.96
N SER A 6 15.17 45.48 32.85
CA SER A 6 14.19 45.73 33.91
C SER A 6 14.51 44.82 35.11
N THR A 7 14.50 45.39 36.31
CA THR A 7 14.83 44.78 37.60
C THR A 7 13.82 43.72 38.10
N THR A 8 13.10 43.06 37.20
CA THR A 8 12.15 41.97 37.46
C THR A 8 12.48 40.76 36.59
N SER A 9 13.68 40.20 36.74
CA SER A 9 14.26 39.19 35.84
C SER A 9 13.71 37.76 36.02
N GLY A 10 12.42 37.58 36.31
CA GLY A 10 11.81 36.27 36.54
C GLY A 10 10.46 36.10 35.85
N ALA A 11 10.15 34.86 35.45
CA ALA A 11 8.84 34.47 34.93
C ALA A 11 7.69 34.89 35.87
N PRO A 12 6.66 35.61 35.39
CA PRO A 12 5.55 36.05 36.22
C PRO A 12 4.73 34.84 36.69
N ARG A 13 4.75 34.60 37.99
CA ARG A 13 3.86 33.70 38.71
C ARG A 13 2.82 34.57 39.41
N ILE A 14 1.63 34.65 38.82
CA ILE A 14 0.58 35.58 39.20
C ILE A 14 -0.50 34.85 39.99
N TYR A 15 -0.77 35.31 41.20
CA TYR A 15 -1.92 34.88 41.98
C TYR A 15 -3.04 35.92 41.86
N CYS A 16 -4.17 35.54 41.28
CA CYS A 16 -5.28 36.47 41.09
C CYS A 16 -6.20 36.43 42.30
N LEU A 17 -6.20 37.52 43.07
CA LEU A 17 -6.93 37.65 44.32
C LEU A 17 -8.04 38.70 44.15
N PRO A 18 -9.32 38.29 44.16
CA PRO A 18 -10.40 39.24 44.06
C PRO A 18 -10.53 39.97 45.38
N LEU A 19 -10.50 41.29 45.30
CA LEU A 19 -10.89 42.12 46.41
C LEU A 19 -12.38 42.45 46.14
N THR A 20 -13.25 42.35 47.15
CA THR A 20 -14.56 43.03 47.17
C THR A 20 -14.49 44.08 48.27
N PHE A 21 -15.20 45.19 48.12
CA PHE A 21 -15.09 46.37 49.00
C PHE A 21 -14.96 46.00 50.49
N ALA A 22 -13.87 46.49 51.10
CA ALA A 22 -13.50 46.37 52.51
C ALA A 22 -12.93 45.01 52.99
N LEU A 23 -11.77 44.61 52.46
CA LEU A 23 -10.86 43.70 53.17
C LEU A 23 -10.09 44.48 54.24
N ASP A 24 -10.11 44.00 55.49
CA ASP A 24 -9.24 44.50 56.55
C ASP A 24 -7.75 44.26 56.20
N ARG A 25 -6.85 45.07 56.77
CA ARG A 25 -5.41 45.02 56.47
C ARG A 25 -4.77 43.69 56.88
N GLU A 26 -5.30 43.03 57.91
CA GLU A 26 -4.74 41.80 58.47
C GLU A 26 -5.01 40.60 57.55
N ALA A 27 -6.23 40.48 57.04
CA ALA A 27 -6.60 39.44 56.11
C ALA A 27 -5.95 39.61 54.74
N TRP A 28 -5.71 40.85 54.28
CA TRP A 28 -4.85 41.11 53.13
C TRP A 28 -3.44 40.55 53.34
N LEU A 29 -2.82 40.82 54.51
CA LEU A 29 -1.50 40.29 54.85
C LEU A 29 -1.47 38.75 54.88
N GLN A 30 -2.51 38.10 55.40
CA GLN A 30 -2.61 36.64 55.41
C GLN A 30 -2.69 36.05 53.99
N CYS A 31 -3.48 36.64 53.09
CA CYS A 31 -3.60 36.20 51.70
C CYS A 31 -2.29 36.37 50.92
N VAL A 32 -1.64 37.52 51.11
CA VAL A 32 -0.34 37.84 50.51
C VAL A 32 0.75 36.88 51.02
N GLY A 33 0.79 36.61 52.32
CA GLY A 33 1.74 35.65 52.92
C GLY A 33 1.59 34.26 52.33
N ARG A 34 0.37 33.74 52.20
CA ARG A 34 0.12 32.43 51.58
C ARG A 34 0.49 32.38 50.10
N ALA A 35 0.23 33.45 49.35
CA ALA A 35 0.68 33.52 47.96
C ALA A 35 2.22 33.47 47.88
N ALA A 36 2.92 34.10 48.81
CA ALA A 36 4.38 34.02 48.90
C ALA A 36 4.88 32.61 49.28
N GLU A 37 4.22 31.94 50.24
CA GLU A 37 4.50 30.54 50.61
C GLU A 37 4.31 29.57 49.43
N MET A 38 3.28 29.81 48.60
CA MET A 38 3.06 29.07 47.36
C MET A 38 4.03 29.45 46.22
N GLY A 39 5.00 30.35 46.46
CA GLY A 39 6.05 30.71 45.50
C GLY A 39 5.60 31.63 44.36
N PHE A 40 4.46 32.33 44.52
CA PHE A 40 4.07 33.37 43.57
C PHE A 40 5.02 34.56 43.62
N SER A 41 4.98 35.39 42.59
CA SER A 41 5.82 36.59 42.46
C SER A 41 4.98 37.87 42.35
N ARG A 42 3.70 37.75 42.01
CA ARG A 42 2.80 38.87 41.77
C ARG A 42 1.39 38.55 42.28
N ILE A 43 0.71 39.56 42.81
CA ILE A 43 -0.72 39.55 43.10
C ILE A 43 -1.42 40.38 42.03
N LEU A 44 -2.45 39.83 41.39
CA LEU A 44 -3.30 40.58 40.48
C LEU A 44 -4.66 40.86 41.13
N THR A 45 -5.09 42.13 41.12
CA THR A 45 -6.40 42.54 41.66
C THR A 45 -7.08 43.66 40.86
N THR A 46 -8.29 44.10 41.23
CA THR A 46 -9.05 45.17 40.52
C THR A 46 -9.17 46.46 41.34
N LEU A 47 -9.35 47.60 40.66
CA LEU A 47 -9.51 48.93 41.27
C LEU A 47 -10.81 49.12 42.04
N ALA A 48 -11.92 48.56 41.55
CA ALA A 48 -13.23 48.64 42.21
C ALA A 48 -13.12 48.17 43.66
N ALA A 49 -12.25 47.22 43.89
CA ALA A 49 -12.07 46.60 45.16
C ALA A 49 -11.21 47.38 46.16
N CYS A 50 -10.48 48.39 45.69
CA CYS A 50 -9.79 49.36 46.52
C CYS A 50 -10.72 50.51 46.95
N GLY A 51 -12.04 50.41 46.75
CA GLY A 51 -12.99 51.44 47.16
C GLY A 51 -13.23 52.55 46.14
N ALA A 52 -12.56 52.52 44.99
CA ALA A 52 -12.41 53.70 44.13
C ALA A 52 -12.86 53.48 42.69
N SER A 53 -13.45 54.54 42.13
CA SER A 53 -13.59 54.69 40.68
C SER A 53 -12.22 54.99 40.06
N LEU A 54 -12.07 54.66 38.79
CA LEU A 54 -10.92 54.95 37.92
C LEU A 54 -10.51 56.45 37.84
N ARG A 55 -11.19 57.35 38.58
CA ARG A 55 -11.06 58.81 38.57
C ARG A 55 -10.73 59.44 39.94
N GLU A 56 -10.66 58.67 41.04
CA GLU A 56 -10.45 59.23 42.41
C GLU A 56 -9.13 58.75 43.06
N PRO A 57 -8.49 59.56 43.93
CA PRO A 57 -7.29 59.16 44.69
C PRO A 57 -7.58 58.00 45.65
N VAL A 58 -6.67 57.03 45.78
CA VAL A 58 -6.92 55.78 46.52
C VAL A 58 -5.91 55.61 47.66
N GLU A 59 -6.19 56.20 48.83
CA GLU A 59 -5.32 56.08 50.03
C GLU A 59 -5.00 54.63 50.47
N PRO A 60 -5.91 53.62 50.38
CA PRO A 60 -5.59 52.24 50.76
C PRO A 60 -4.63 51.49 49.83
N LEU A 61 -4.46 51.94 48.58
CA LEU A 61 -3.72 51.21 47.55
C LEU A 61 -2.22 51.12 47.85
N ALA A 62 -1.63 52.19 48.41
CA ALA A 62 -0.24 52.20 48.82
C ALA A 62 0.05 51.18 49.95
N ALA A 63 -0.85 51.08 50.93
CA ALA A 63 -0.71 50.14 52.03
C ALA A 63 -0.78 48.67 51.54
N TYR A 64 -1.64 48.37 50.56
CA TYR A 64 -1.72 47.04 49.97
C TYR A 64 -0.49 46.70 49.11
N ALA A 65 0.02 47.66 48.34
CA ALA A 65 1.24 47.51 47.56
C ALA A 65 2.47 47.29 48.45
N ASP A 66 2.58 48.04 49.54
CA ASP A 66 3.68 47.89 50.52
C ASP A 66 3.61 46.55 51.24
N ALA A 67 2.40 46.07 51.58
CA ALA A 67 2.21 44.74 52.18
C ALA A 67 2.60 43.60 51.23
N ALA A 68 2.27 43.71 49.94
CA ALA A 68 2.73 42.77 48.91
C ALA A 68 4.26 42.78 48.80
N ARG A 69 4.86 43.97 48.71
CA ARG A 69 6.32 44.15 48.59
C ARG A 69 7.08 43.60 49.80
N ALA A 70 6.55 43.78 51.02
CA ALA A 70 7.14 43.24 52.24
C ALA A 70 7.22 41.70 52.25
N ASN A 71 6.35 41.02 51.50
CA ASN A 71 6.36 39.57 51.30
C ASN A 71 7.03 39.14 49.99
N GLY A 72 7.77 40.04 49.32
CA GLY A 72 8.47 39.75 48.07
C GLY A 72 7.56 39.65 46.83
N LEU A 73 6.32 40.13 46.91
CA LEU A 73 5.35 40.11 45.82
C LEU A 73 5.16 41.50 45.19
N ALA A 74 5.01 41.51 43.86
CA ALA A 74 4.58 42.69 43.12
C ALA A 74 3.04 42.81 43.12
N LEU A 75 2.48 44.00 43.34
CA LEU A 75 1.03 44.23 43.18
C LEU A 75 0.73 44.76 41.77
N ASP A 76 -0.16 44.06 41.06
CA ASP A 76 -0.64 44.42 39.73
C ASP A 76 -2.15 44.73 39.73
N LEU A 77 -2.56 45.66 38.87
CA LEU A 77 -3.95 46.04 38.71
C LEU A 77 -4.52 45.68 37.34
N VAL A 78 -5.77 45.21 37.33
CA VAL A 78 -6.57 45.04 36.11
C VAL A 78 -7.14 46.40 35.68
N ILE A 79 -6.91 46.77 34.41
CA ILE A 79 -7.45 47.98 33.79
C ILE A 79 -8.35 47.59 32.62
N GLU A 80 -9.56 48.13 32.60
CA GLU A 80 -10.55 47.91 31.54
C GLU A 80 -11.02 49.27 30.97
N ARG A 81 -10.91 49.46 29.64
CA ARG A 81 -11.40 50.67 28.96
C ARG A 81 -12.84 50.43 28.49
N GLN A 82 -13.84 51.04 29.16
CA GLN A 82 -15.28 50.85 28.92
C GLN A 82 -15.79 51.40 27.56
N ALA A 83 -15.37 50.83 26.42
CA ALA A 83 -15.88 51.25 25.10
C ALA A 83 -16.34 50.10 24.18
N THR A 84 -16.47 48.88 24.68
CA THR A 84 -17.08 47.73 23.96
C THR A 84 -17.94 46.91 24.93
N PRO A 85 -18.94 46.12 24.48
CA PRO A 85 -19.69 45.24 25.36
C PRO A 85 -18.69 44.39 26.13
N ALA A 86 -18.86 44.29 27.46
CA ALA A 86 -17.96 43.56 28.35
C ALA A 86 -17.41 42.30 27.66
N ALA A 87 -16.09 42.11 27.72
CA ALA A 87 -15.40 40.99 27.08
C ALA A 87 -16.23 39.70 27.24
N PRO A 88 -16.41 38.90 26.18
CA PRO A 88 -17.34 37.79 26.18
C PRO A 88 -17.09 36.90 27.39
N SER A 89 -18.06 36.85 28.30
CA SER A 89 -18.03 35.95 29.44
C SER A 89 -18.35 34.56 28.93
N PHE A 90 -17.35 33.70 28.83
CA PHE A 90 -17.49 32.29 28.46
C PHE A 90 -18.05 31.46 29.62
N ALA A 91 -19.18 31.90 30.20
CA ALA A 91 -19.81 31.24 31.33
C ALA A 91 -20.36 29.87 30.92
N VAL A 92 -20.06 28.86 31.73
CA VAL A 92 -20.66 27.53 31.60
C VAL A 92 -21.99 27.57 32.35
N ASP A 93 -23.12 27.66 31.65
CA ASP A 93 -24.44 27.53 32.27
C ASP A 93 -24.65 26.06 32.68
N GLY A 94 -24.85 25.83 33.98
CA GLY A 94 -24.85 24.52 34.63
C GLY A 94 -26.02 23.57 34.30
N ALA A 95 -26.68 23.73 33.15
CA ALA A 95 -27.86 22.94 32.75
C ALA A 95 -27.63 21.96 31.59
N TYR A 96 -26.42 21.85 31.03
CA TYR A 96 -26.14 20.93 29.93
C TYR A 96 -24.89 20.09 30.21
N ALA A 97 -25.10 18.79 30.45
CA ALA A 97 -24.05 17.84 30.80
C ALA A 97 -23.16 17.38 29.63
N GLU A 98 -23.25 18.01 28.45
CA GLU A 98 -22.54 17.57 27.23
C GLU A 98 -22.00 18.72 26.33
N HIS A 99 -21.66 19.89 26.88
CA HIS A 99 -21.05 20.97 26.07
C HIS A 99 -19.52 21.05 26.22
N PRO A 100 -18.76 21.23 25.12
CA PRO A 100 -17.30 21.42 25.15
C PRO A 100 -16.91 22.69 25.90
N LEU A 101 -15.69 22.71 26.46
CA LEU A 101 -15.09 23.94 26.97
C LEU A 101 -15.26 25.06 25.92
N PRO A 102 -15.60 26.28 26.33
CA PRO A 102 -15.86 27.36 25.38
C PRO A 102 -14.61 27.67 24.56
N ASP A 103 -14.71 27.70 23.23
CA ASP A 103 -13.60 28.02 22.33
C ASP A 103 -13.47 29.56 22.23
N PRO A 104 -12.42 30.17 22.82
CA PRO A 104 -12.30 31.62 22.91
C PRO A 104 -12.09 32.29 21.54
N ARG A 105 -11.86 31.52 20.48
CA ARG A 105 -11.78 32.00 19.09
C ARG A 105 -13.16 32.22 18.46
N ARG A 106 -14.21 31.62 19.03
CA ARG A 106 -15.58 31.73 18.53
C ARG A 106 -16.29 32.84 19.29
N ALA A 107 -17.02 33.70 18.57
CA ALA A 107 -17.90 34.67 19.22
C ALA A 107 -18.93 33.90 20.08
N PRO A 108 -19.21 34.32 21.33
CA PRO A 108 -20.21 33.65 22.13
C PRO A 108 -21.58 33.71 21.42
N PRO A 109 -22.43 32.69 21.55
CA PRO A 109 -23.81 32.79 21.09
C PRO A 109 -24.47 33.98 21.80
N VAL A 110 -25.10 34.85 21.02
CA VAL A 110 -25.66 36.13 21.46
C VAL A 110 -26.72 35.89 22.55
N ALA A 111 -26.35 36.09 23.82
CA ALA A 111 -27.33 36.28 24.88
C ALA A 111 -27.85 37.72 24.80
N ALA A 112 -29.18 37.83 24.78
CA ALA A 112 -30.02 39.04 24.69
C ALA A 112 -29.35 40.39 25.01
N SER A 113 -29.46 41.30 24.04
CA SER A 113 -29.42 42.77 24.15
C SER A 113 -29.15 43.33 25.56
N ARG A 114 -27.89 43.71 25.83
CA ARG A 114 -27.60 44.74 26.82
C ARG A 114 -27.55 46.11 26.14
N PRO A 115 -28.09 47.17 26.74
CA PRO A 115 -28.18 48.48 26.12
C PRO A 115 -26.79 49.03 25.77
N GLN A 116 -26.70 49.62 24.59
CA GLN A 116 -25.52 50.29 24.06
C GLN A 116 -25.16 51.46 25.00
N ALA A 117 -24.04 51.38 25.71
CA ALA A 117 -23.54 52.49 26.49
C ALA A 117 -23.09 53.64 25.55
N PRO A 118 -23.30 54.91 25.91
CA PRO A 118 -22.93 56.04 25.06
C PRO A 118 -21.42 56.08 24.79
N ALA A 119 -21.05 56.49 23.58
CA ALA A 119 -19.66 56.63 23.16
C ALA A 119 -18.88 57.54 24.12
N ALA A 120 -17.81 57.01 24.72
CA ALA A 120 -16.90 57.81 25.52
C ALA A 120 -16.02 58.72 24.63
N PRO A 121 -15.74 59.97 25.06
CA PRO A 121 -14.91 60.91 24.30
C PRO A 121 -13.46 60.42 24.15
N ARG A 122 -12.81 60.88 23.06
CA ARG A 122 -11.39 60.65 22.73
C ARG A 122 -10.46 61.27 23.78
N ASP A 123 -9.26 60.67 23.86
CA ASP A 123 -8.23 60.79 24.89
C ASP A 123 -7.97 62.19 25.48
N ASP A 124 -7.78 62.21 26.80
CA ASP A 124 -6.55 62.63 27.48
C ASP A 124 -6.84 62.27 28.96
N ASP A 125 -6.45 61.10 29.48
CA ASP A 125 -5.23 61.05 30.30
C ASP A 125 -4.87 59.62 30.77
N LEU A 126 -4.93 58.60 29.90
CA LEU A 126 -4.68 57.20 30.33
C LEU A 126 -3.25 57.01 30.86
N ALA A 127 -2.26 57.62 30.22
CA ALA A 127 -0.87 57.53 30.64
C ALA A 127 -0.66 58.16 32.02
N GLU A 128 -1.10 59.39 32.29
CA GLU A 128 -0.90 60.00 33.61
C GLU A 128 -1.69 59.28 34.70
N ARG A 129 -2.85 58.70 34.36
CA ARG A 129 -3.61 57.87 35.31
C ARG A 129 -2.85 56.60 35.68
N LEU A 130 -2.23 55.93 34.71
CA LEU A 130 -1.36 54.79 34.99
C LEU A 130 -0.10 55.23 35.77
N ILE A 131 0.46 56.41 35.49
CA ILE A 131 1.58 57.00 36.24
C ILE A 131 1.20 57.28 37.70
N ALA A 132 -0.02 57.81 37.93
CA ALA A 132 -0.54 58.07 39.26
C ALA A 132 -0.78 56.77 40.04
N LEU A 133 -1.38 55.76 39.41
CA LEU A 133 -1.59 54.44 40.02
C LEU A 133 -0.27 53.73 40.35
N ALA A 134 0.70 53.76 39.43
CA ALA A 134 2.06 53.29 39.69
C ALA A 134 2.74 54.09 40.81
N GLY A 135 2.34 55.36 41.01
CA GLY A 135 2.79 56.20 42.12
C GLY A 135 2.38 55.73 43.51
N TYR A 136 1.32 54.93 43.62
CA TYR A 136 0.93 54.25 44.85
C TYR A 136 1.67 52.91 45.06
N GLY A 137 2.73 52.63 44.30
CA GLY A 137 3.56 51.43 44.47
C GLY A 137 3.08 50.20 43.69
N VAL A 138 2.11 50.37 42.79
CA VAL A 138 1.68 49.34 41.83
C VAL A 138 2.82 49.04 40.86
N ALA A 139 3.17 47.77 40.74
CA ALA A 139 4.32 47.29 39.98
C ALA A 139 3.99 46.94 38.51
N GLY A 140 2.71 46.81 38.17
CA GLY A 140 2.30 46.50 36.82
C GLY A 140 0.80 46.50 36.59
N PHE A 141 0.41 46.32 35.34
CA PHE A 141 -0.98 46.39 34.90
C PHE A 141 -1.33 45.22 33.96
N CYS A 142 -2.48 44.58 34.22
CA CYS A 142 -3.12 43.66 33.28
C CYS A 142 -4.19 44.44 32.49
N LEU A 143 -3.94 44.64 31.20
CA LEU A 143 -4.77 45.48 30.34
C LEU A 143 -5.77 44.60 29.59
N ARG A 144 -7.08 44.84 29.84
CA ARG A 144 -8.20 44.18 29.15
C ARG A 144 -8.81 45.11 28.12
N GLY A 145 -9.34 44.53 27.03
CA GLY A 145 -9.90 45.30 25.92
C GLY A 145 -8.85 46.08 25.13
N VAL A 146 -7.66 45.49 24.93
CA VAL A 146 -6.54 46.16 24.22
C VAL A 146 -6.85 46.44 22.74
N ASP A 147 -7.88 45.81 22.18
CA ASP A 147 -8.44 46.07 20.85
C ASP A 147 -9.29 47.33 20.75
N ALA A 148 -9.62 47.97 21.88
CA ALA A 148 -10.34 49.25 21.92
C ALA A 148 -9.62 50.39 21.17
N MET A 149 -8.32 50.23 20.89
CA MET A 149 -7.54 51.10 20.00
C MET A 149 -6.52 50.27 19.19
N PRO A 150 -5.91 50.82 18.12
CA PRO A 150 -4.78 50.18 17.43
C PRO A 150 -3.65 49.82 18.42
N ILE A 151 -3.12 48.60 18.34
CA ILE A 151 -2.08 48.12 19.26
C ILE A 151 -0.81 48.98 19.20
N ALA A 152 -0.50 49.58 18.05
CA ALA A 152 0.60 50.55 17.92
C ALA A 152 0.44 51.78 18.82
N GLN A 153 -0.78 52.26 19.08
CA GLN A 153 -1.03 53.44 19.94
C GLN A 153 -0.79 53.14 21.42
N TRP A 154 -0.89 51.88 21.84
CA TRP A 154 -0.49 51.48 23.18
C TRP A 154 1.00 51.71 23.40
N SER A 155 1.87 51.52 22.39
CA SER A 155 3.32 51.71 22.56
C SER A 155 3.69 53.10 23.07
N ASP A 156 3.03 54.15 22.57
CA ASP A 156 3.28 55.54 22.99
C ASP A 156 2.79 55.77 24.44
N CYS A 157 1.60 55.27 24.77
CA CYS A 157 1.05 55.36 26.13
C CYS A 157 1.94 54.61 27.14
N LEU A 158 2.35 53.38 26.82
CA LEU A 158 3.21 52.56 27.67
C LEU A 158 4.62 53.18 27.79
N GLY A 159 5.14 53.78 26.72
CA GLY A 159 6.39 54.53 26.72
C GLY A 159 6.37 55.67 27.72
N ARG A 160 5.35 56.54 27.67
CA ARG A 160 5.17 57.65 28.63
C ARG A 160 5.13 57.18 30.08
N VAL A 161 4.42 56.09 30.38
CA VAL A 161 4.37 55.55 31.75
C VAL A 161 5.74 55.03 32.17
N ARG A 162 6.47 54.32 31.31
CA ARG A 162 7.81 53.81 31.62
C ARG A 162 8.84 54.91 31.80
N ASP A 163 8.73 56.01 31.07
CA ASP A 163 9.61 57.18 31.22
C ASP A 163 9.41 57.85 32.59
N ALA A 164 8.16 57.97 33.05
CA ALA A 164 7.84 58.55 34.36
C ALA A 164 8.02 57.56 35.53
N ARG A 165 7.79 56.27 35.30
CA ARG A 165 7.86 55.18 36.28
C ARG A 165 8.63 53.99 35.69
N PRO A 166 9.97 54.04 35.69
CA PRO A 166 10.80 52.94 35.22
C PRO A 166 10.51 51.66 36.01
N GLY A 167 10.34 50.53 35.32
CA GLY A 167 10.10 49.22 35.94
C GLY A 167 8.64 48.78 36.03
N THR A 168 7.68 49.59 35.58
CA THR A 168 6.27 49.17 35.47
C THR A 168 6.09 48.11 34.36
N ALA A 169 5.50 46.96 34.72
CA ALA A 169 5.20 45.88 33.80
C ALA A 169 3.79 45.99 33.18
N PHE A 170 3.64 45.63 31.91
CA PHE A 170 2.38 45.65 31.19
C PHE A 170 2.07 44.30 30.56
N PHE A 171 0.98 43.67 31.01
CA PHE A 171 0.50 42.40 30.49
C PHE A 171 -0.78 42.62 29.68
N ALA A 172 -0.81 42.19 28.42
CA ALA A 172 -2.00 42.30 27.58
C ALA A 172 -2.87 41.04 27.70
N TRP A 173 -4.15 41.23 28.02
CA TRP A 173 -5.14 40.16 27.95
C TRP A 173 -5.51 39.88 26.49
N THR A 174 -4.89 38.83 25.95
CA THR A 174 -5.06 38.37 24.56
C THR A 174 -6.15 37.31 24.32
N PRO A 175 -6.62 36.52 25.31
CA PRO A 175 -7.71 35.57 25.06
C PRO A 175 -8.97 36.27 24.54
N GLY A 176 -9.53 35.74 23.46
CA GLY A 176 -10.71 36.31 22.78
C GLY A 176 -10.41 37.34 21.68
N LEU A 177 -9.14 37.73 21.48
CA LEU A 177 -8.78 38.65 20.41
C LEU A 177 -8.62 37.94 19.05
N PRO A 178 -8.81 38.65 17.91
CA PRO A 178 -8.43 38.13 16.61
C PRO A 178 -6.91 37.85 16.54
N ARG A 179 -6.52 36.74 15.90
CA ARG A 179 -5.14 36.22 15.81
C ARG A 179 -4.09 37.30 15.45
N ALA A 180 -4.37 38.15 14.46
CA ALA A 180 -3.47 39.23 14.06
C ALA A 180 -3.20 40.26 15.17
N ARG A 181 -4.21 40.56 16.01
CA ARG A 181 -4.07 41.47 17.14
C ARG A 181 -3.29 40.84 18.29
N MET A 182 -3.44 39.53 18.50
CA MET A 182 -2.67 38.80 19.51
C MET A 182 -1.17 38.81 19.18
N ILE A 183 -0.81 38.54 17.92
CA ILE A 183 0.59 38.61 17.43
C ILE A 183 1.16 40.02 17.60
N ASP A 184 0.39 41.05 17.24
CA ASP A 184 0.84 42.45 17.36
C ASP A 184 1.07 42.86 18.83
N ALA A 185 0.22 42.37 19.74
CA ALA A 185 0.36 42.57 21.18
C ALA A 185 1.58 41.81 21.75
N ALA A 186 1.83 40.58 21.30
CA ALA A 186 3.00 39.80 21.72
C ALA A 186 4.32 40.58 21.51
N ALA A 187 4.46 41.32 20.41
CA ALA A 187 5.68 42.08 20.13
C ALA A 187 5.85 43.36 20.98
N ARG A 188 4.82 43.84 21.71
CA ARG A 188 4.80 45.21 22.30
C ARG A 188 4.62 45.27 23.82
N PHE A 189 4.01 44.25 24.42
CA PHE A 189 3.77 44.16 25.86
C PHE A 189 4.87 43.31 26.55
N ASP A 190 4.96 43.38 27.87
CA ASP A 190 5.93 42.59 28.66
C ASP A 190 5.51 41.12 28.79
N GLY A 191 4.22 40.84 28.59
CA GLY A 191 3.71 39.50 28.44
C GLY A 191 2.27 39.47 27.96
N VAL A 192 1.85 38.30 27.51
CA VAL A 192 0.50 38.03 26.99
C VAL A 192 -0.07 36.77 27.63
N PHE A 193 -1.38 36.64 27.71
CA PHE A 193 -2.04 35.49 28.33
C PHE A 193 -2.46 34.45 27.29
N LEU A 194 -2.13 33.17 27.56
CA LEU A 194 -2.58 32.05 26.75
C LEU A 194 -4.02 31.70 27.10
N SER A 195 -4.77 31.24 26.11
CA SER A 195 -6.13 30.72 26.23
C SER A 195 -6.18 29.31 26.86
N SER A 196 -5.18 28.93 27.67
CA SER A 196 -4.90 27.53 28.06
C SER A 196 -5.95 26.88 28.95
N CYS A 197 -6.68 27.63 29.78
CA CYS A 197 -7.71 27.05 30.65
C CYS A 197 -8.95 26.54 29.88
N TRP A 198 -9.14 27.00 28.64
CA TRP A 198 -10.22 26.55 27.76
C TRP A 198 -9.80 25.46 26.78
N TRP A 199 -8.56 25.00 26.87
CA TRP A 199 -8.05 23.95 26.00
C TRP A 199 -8.47 22.57 26.48
N ASP A 200 -9.11 21.82 25.60
CA ASP A 200 -9.62 20.46 25.85
C ASP A 200 -8.55 19.36 25.74
N LEU A 201 -7.27 19.73 25.57
CA LEU A 201 -6.13 18.85 25.29
C LEU A 201 -6.21 18.10 23.93
N ARG A 202 -7.26 18.33 23.14
CA ARG A 202 -7.50 17.67 21.84
C ARG A 202 -7.31 18.62 20.68
N ALA A 203 -7.80 19.85 20.78
CA ALA A 203 -7.73 20.80 19.69
C ALA A 203 -6.29 21.30 19.46
N THR A 204 -5.93 21.62 18.22
CA THR A 204 -4.57 22.09 17.87
C THR A 204 -4.37 23.57 18.11
N TRP A 205 -5.45 24.34 18.27
CA TRP A 205 -5.43 25.79 18.24
C TRP A 205 -4.58 26.44 19.34
N LEU A 206 -4.42 25.79 20.50
CA LEU A 206 -3.57 26.35 21.56
C LEU A 206 -2.09 26.27 21.18
N LEU A 207 -1.70 25.24 20.42
CA LEU A 207 -0.33 25.10 19.93
C LEU A 207 -0.03 26.16 18.87
N ASP A 208 -0.99 26.42 17.99
CA ASP A 208 -0.92 27.50 17.00
C ASP A 208 -0.82 28.87 17.70
N GLU A 209 -1.66 29.12 18.70
CA GLU A 209 -1.62 30.33 19.53
C GLU A 209 -0.26 30.48 20.23
N HIS A 210 0.25 29.40 20.83
CA HIS A 210 1.55 29.42 21.49
C HIS A 210 2.71 29.73 20.53
N ALA A 211 2.64 29.27 19.27
CA ALA A 211 3.59 29.57 18.21
C ALA A 211 3.46 31.01 17.70
N ASP A 212 2.24 31.50 17.47
CA ASP A 212 1.96 32.88 17.07
C ASP A 212 2.50 33.90 18.08
N LEU A 213 2.44 33.56 19.36
CA LEU A 213 2.87 34.40 20.46
C LEU A 213 4.35 34.21 20.83
N ALA A 214 5.13 33.49 20.01
CA ALA A 214 6.54 33.21 20.27
C ALA A 214 7.41 34.48 20.35
N THR A 215 6.97 35.60 19.74
CA THR A 215 7.64 36.90 19.85
C THR A 215 7.43 37.59 21.20
N SER A 216 6.50 37.10 22.04
CA SER A 216 6.28 37.65 23.36
C SER A 216 7.45 37.36 24.29
N PRO A 217 7.94 38.36 25.06
CA PRO A 217 8.93 38.12 26.12
C PRO A 217 8.45 37.08 27.14
N CYS A 218 7.13 37.02 27.37
CA CYS A 218 6.52 36.06 28.28
C CYS A 218 5.11 35.65 27.83
N ARG A 219 4.86 34.34 27.74
CA ARG A 219 3.52 33.76 27.57
C ARG A 219 3.03 33.23 28.90
N ILE A 220 1.94 33.79 29.42
CA ILE A 220 1.40 33.48 30.74
C ILE A 220 0.27 32.47 30.57
N ALA A 221 0.46 31.23 31.01
CA ALA A 221 -0.59 30.22 30.99
C ALA A 221 -1.67 30.53 32.03
N LEU A 222 -2.93 30.47 31.62
CA LEU A 222 -4.08 30.51 32.52
C LEU A 222 -4.35 29.11 33.06
N ALA A 223 -4.30 28.95 34.37
CA ALA A 223 -4.72 27.70 35.02
C ALA A 223 -6.26 27.60 35.10
N ASP A 224 -6.95 28.74 35.20
CA ASP A 224 -8.40 28.88 35.15
C ASP A 224 -8.75 30.33 34.76
N ASP A 225 -10.00 30.61 34.37
CA ASP A 225 -10.46 31.97 34.07
C ASP A 225 -10.73 32.74 35.37
N PRO A 226 -9.95 33.81 35.69
CA PRO A 226 -10.23 34.60 36.86
C PRO A 226 -11.52 35.41 36.71
N PHE A 227 -11.92 35.84 35.50
CA PHE A 227 -12.93 36.89 35.28
C PHE A 227 -14.34 36.39 34.92
N GLY A 228 -14.44 35.25 34.23
CA GLY A 228 -15.68 34.60 33.82
C GLY A 228 -16.09 33.44 34.74
N GLY A 229 -16.88 32.50 34.20
CA GLY A 229 -17.18 31.23 34.86
C GLY A 229 -15.94 30.32 34.86
N ARG A 230 -15.70 29.56 35.94
CA ARG A 230 -14.51 28.71 36.02
C ARG A 230 -14.60 27.57 35.02
N ALA A 231 -13.53 27.33 34.28
CA ALA A 231 -13.42 26.16 33.39
C ALA A 231 -13.49 24.85 34.20
N LEU A 232 -13.08 24.88 35.47
CA LEU A 232 -13.21 23.76 36.41
C LEU A 232 -14.67 23.37 36.72
N ASP A 233 -15.63 24.28 36.56
CA ASP A 233 -17.06 24.01 36.83
C ASP A 233 -17.67 23.02 35.82
N ALA A 234 -17.01 22.82 34.67
CA ALA A 234 -17.38 21.80 33.70
C ALA A 234 -17.12 20.35 34.21
N ALA A 235 -16.27 20.17 35.23
CA ALA A 235 -16.00 18.85 35.80
C ALA A 235 -17.05 18.45 36.87
N PRO A 236 -17.54 17.19 36.89
CA PRO A 236 -18.43 16.72 37.95
C PRO A 236 -17.81 16.90 39.33
N PRO A 237 -18.61 17.18 40.39
CA PRO A 237 -18.10 17.43 41.75
C PRO A 237 -17.05 16.43 42.24
N ARG A 238 -17.26 15.14 41.98
CA ARG A 238 -16.36 14.04 42.36
C ARG A 238 -14.98 14.06 41.66
N HIS A 239 -14.85 14.72 40.51
CA HIS A 239 -13.62 14.79 39.72
C HIS A 239 -12.97 16.17 39.73
N ARG A 240 -13.53 17.17 40.44
CA ARG A 240 -13.02 18.55 40.45
C ARG A 240 -11.57 18.66 40.94
N MET A 241 -11.20 17.88 41.95
CA MET A 241 -9.82 17.85 42.44
C MET A 241 -8.85 17.40 41.33
N LEU A 242 -9.16 16.28 40.66
CA LEU A 242 -8.35 15.77 39.54
C LEU A 242 -8.33 16.73 38.35
N ALA A 243 -9.46 17.37 38.03
CA ALA A 243 -9.55 18.39 37.00
C ALA A 243 -8.64 19.59 37.31
N CYS A 244 -8.64 20.05 38.56
CA CYS A 244 -7.79 21.15 39.03
C CYS A 244 -6.30 20.78 39.00
N GLN A 245 -5.94 19.59 39.52
CA GLN A 245 -4.57 19.08 39.47
C GLN A 245 -4.04 18.99 38.04
N ARG A 246 -4.84 18.44 37.11
CA ARG A 246 -4.48 18.36 35.69
C ARG A 246 -4.34 19.75 35.07
N ALA A 247 -5.27 20.66 35.31
CA ALA A 247 -5.24 22.01 34.76
C ALA A 247 -4.00 22.78 35.22
N LEU A 248 -3.66 22.71 36.52
CA LEU A 248 -2.44 23.28 37.08
C LEU A 248 -1.19 22.65 36.45
N ALA A 249 -1.11 21.32 36.42
CA ALA A 249 0.05 20.61 35.88
C ALA A 249 0.28 20.92 34.39
N VAL A 250 -0.78 20.96 33.58
CA VAL A 250 -0.69 21.34 32.16
C VAL A 250 -0.30 22.82 32.01
N ALA A 251 -0.92 23.74 32.76
CA ALA A 251 -0.60 25.17 32.68
C ALA A 251 0.88 25.46 33.00
N PHE A 252 1.46 24.78 34.01
CA PHE A 252 2.88 24.87 34.30
C PHE A 252 3.75 24.41 33.12
N GLU A 253 3.31 23.47 32.29
CA GLU A 253 4.06 22.98 31.14
C GLU A 253 3.84 23.77 29.85
N LEU A 254 2.80 24.61 29.77
CA LEU A 254 2.47 25.42 28.59
C LEU A 254 3.11 26.81 28.61
N GLY A 255 3.17 27.46 29.78
CA GLY A 255 3.59 28.86 29.88
C GLY A 255 5.08 29.07 30.16
N ASP A 256 5.52 30.29 29.89
CA ASP A 256 6.73 30.89 30.48
C ASP A 256 6.40 31.47 31.87
N GLY A 257 5.18 31.99 32.04
CA GLY A 257 4.57 32.40 33.31
C GLY A 257 3.26 31.65 33.56
N ILE A 258 2.64 31.86 34.71
CA ILE A 258 1.34 31.27 35.06
C ILE A 258 0.47 32.28 35.80
N LEU A 259 -0.85 32.25 35.57
CA LEU A 259 -1.85 32.90 36.40
C LEU A 259 -2.76 31.85 37.03
N VAL A 260 -2.86 31.90 38.35
CA VAL A 260 -3.72 31.01 39.16
C VAL A 260 -4.73 31.87 39.92
N PRO A 261 -6.04 31.74 39.67
CA PRO A 261 -7.06 32.38 40.49
C PRO A 261 -7.14 31.77 41.90
N ALA A 262 -7.32 32.63 42.90
CA ALA A 262 -7.52 32.21 44.27
C ALA A 262 -8.67 31.21 44.42
N GLY A 263 -8.49 30.20 45.26
CA GLY A 263 -9.45 29.10 45.45
C GLY A 263 -9.20 27.87 44.57
N MET A 264 -8.32 27.94 43.56
CA MET A 264 -7.89 26.74 42.81
C MET A 264 -7.14 25.75 43.70
N GLU A 265 -6.37 26.25 44.67
CA GLU A 265 -5.66 25.45 45.65
C GLU A 265 -6.60 24.56 46.50
N PHE A 266 -7.90 24.87 46.51
CA PHE A 266 -8.97 24.07 47.14
C PHE A 266 -9.99 23.53 46.11
N ALA A 267 -9.68 23.60 44.81
CA ALA A 267 -10.55 23.32 43.66
C ALA A 267 -12.00 23.82 43.83
N TRP A 268 -12.12 25.07 44.28
CA TRP A 268 -13.39 25.73 44.50
C TRP A 268 -14.13 25.99 43.18
N SER A 269 -15.44 25.70 43.15
CA SER A 269 -16.36 25.99 42.04
C SER A 269 -16.96 27.40 42.11
N GLY A 270 -17.15 28.05 40.95
CA GLY A 270 -17.79 29.36 40.81
C GLY A 270 -16.84 30.55 40.67
N PRO A 271 -17.29 31.68 40.07
CA PRO A 271 -16.44 32.82 39.72
C PRO A 271 -15.81 33.49 40.94
N VAL A 272 -14.50 33.65 40.88
CA VAL A 272 -13.64 34.16 41.96
C VAL A 272 -14.12 35.54 42.44
N TRP A 273 -14.45 36.45 41.51
CA TRP A 273 -14.96 37.80 41.80
C TRP A 273 -16.38 37.88 42.38
N ARG A 274 -17.17 36.79 42.37
CA ARG A 274 -18.52 36.76 42.98
C ARG A 274 -18.59 35.90 44.24
N ALA A 275 -17.66 34.96 44.40
CA ALA A 275 -17.67 33.95 45.44
C ALA A 275 -17.00 34.41 46.75
N ILE A 276 -15.97 35.25 46.66
CA ILE A 276 -15.29 35.85 47.82
C ILE A 276 -15.91 37.24 48.06
N ARG A 277 -16.70 37.39 49.13
CA ARG A 277 -17.35 38.68 49.48
C ARG A 277 -16.72 39.35 50.69
N THR A 278 -16.12 38.55 51.57
CA THR A 278 -15.44 38.98 52.78
C THR A 278 -14.14 38.18 53.00
N PRO A 279 -13.18 38.72 53.78
CA PRO A 279 -12.01 37.95 54.20
C PRO A 279 -12.33 36.65 54.96
N ALA A 280 -13.44 36.63 55.70
CA ALA A 280 -13.90 35.46 56.43
C ALA A 280 -14.33 34.32 55.49
N ASP A 281 -14.89 34.62 54.32
CA ASP A 281 -15.29 33.61 53.33
C ASP A 281 -14.09 32.82 52.82
N LEU A 282 -12.97 33.52 52.58
CA LEU A 282 -11.73 32.92 52.11
C LEU A 282 -11.05 32.10 53.22
N SER A 283 -10.98 32.64 54.45
CA SER A 283 -10.42 31.92 55.59
C SER A 283 -11.27 30.70 56.03
N ALA A 284 -12.60 30.80 55.96
CA ALA A 284 -13.51 29.67 56.21
C ALA A 284 -13.40 28.62 55.11
N ALA A 285 -13.32 29.02 53.84
CA ALA A 285 -13.06 28.09 52.73
C ALA A 285 -11.72 27.37 52.91
N TRP A 286 -10.69 28.05 53.42
CA TRP A 286 -9.39 27.46 53.74
C TRP A 286 -9.46 26.40 54.84
N GLN A 287 -10.23 26.66 55.91
CA GLN A 287 -10.36 25.73 57.03
C GLN A 287 -11.30 24.55 56.73
N ALA A 288 -12.27 24.74 55.83
CA ALA A 288 -13.26 23.74 55.46
C ALA A 288 -12.89 22.88 54.23
N ALA A 289 -11.76 23.16 53.56
CA ALA A 289 -11.38 22.47 52.34
C ALA A 289 -10.99 21.00 52.60
N ALA A 290 -11.55 20.09 51.79
CA ALA A 290 -11.27 18.66 51.88
C ALA A 290 -9.87 18.26 51.36
N PHE A 291 -9.20 19.14 50.63
CA PHE A 291 -7.87 18.92 50.05
C PHE A 291 -7.18 20.28 49.83
N ASN A 292 -5.85 20.28 49.79
CA ASN A 292 -5.03 21.47 49.62
C ASN A 292 -3.93 21.20 48.58
N LEU A 293 -3.94 21.95 47.47
CA LEU A 293 -2.98 21.84 46.38
C LEU A 293 -1.84 22.88 46.49
N ALA A 294 -1.74 23.62 47.60
CA ALA A 294 -0.71 24.63 47.82
C ALA A 294 0.71 24.08 47.60
N ASP A 295 1.02 22.88 48.10
CA ASP A 295 2.33 22.27 47.90
C ASP A 295 2.61 21.92 46.43
N ALA A 296 1.58 21.47 45.70
CA ALA A 296 1.71 21.17 44.27
C ALA A 296 1.92 22.46 43.45
N ILE A 297 1.23 23.54 43.83
CA ILE A 297 1.41 24.88 43.25
C ILE A 297 2.81 25.41 43.57
N ALA A 298 3.29 25.27 44.81
CA ALA A 298 4.63 25.67 45.24
C ALA A 298 5.71 24.95 44.44
N ARG A 299 5.60 23.62 44.27
CA ARG A 299 6.52 22.83 43.43
C ARG A 299 6.48 23.24 41.97
N GLY A 300 5.30 23.47 41.40
CA GLY A 300 5.15 23.98 40.04
C GLY A 300 5.76 25.37 39.83
N ASN A 301 5.56 26.28 40.79
CA ASN A 301 6.13 27.62 40.79
C ASN A 301 7.67 27.60 40.92
N ALA A 302 8.22 26.75 41.78
CA ALA A 302 9.67 26.54 41.90
C ALA A 302 10.27 26.01 40.59
N ARG A 303 9.62 25.03 39.96
CA ARG A 303 10.02 24.50 38.64
C ARG A 303 9.98 25.56 37.55
N LEU A 304 8.94 26.38 37.52
CA LEU A 304 8.83 27.48 36.55
C LEU A 304 9.92 28.55 36.77
N ALA A 305 10.25 28.86 38.03
CA ALA A 305 11.32 29.80 38.37
C ALA A 305 12.71 29.29 37.93
N ARG A 306 13.02 28.01 38.15
CA ARG A 306 14.27 27.38 37.68
C ARG A 306 14.41 27.41 36.16
N ARG A 307 13.36 26.99 35.44
CA ARG A 307 13.36 27.02 33.96
C ARG A 307 13.51 28.43 33.40
N ALA A 308 12.99 29.45 34.08
CA ALA A 308 13.19 30.84 33.68
C ALA A 308 14.64 31.30 33.84
N ALA A 309 15.37 30.78 34.84
CA ALA A 309 16.80 31.06 35.03
C ALA A 309 17.67 30.38 33.96
N ASP A 310 17.31 29.16 33.55
CA ASP A 310 18.03 28.40 32.49
C ASP A 310 17.77 28.96 31.07
N LYS A 311 16.70 29.74 30.89
CA LYS A 311 16.26 30.29 29.59
C LYS A 311 17.27 31.29 28.98
N ALA A 312 18.26 31.74 29.73
CA ALA A 312 19.30 32.67 29.27
C ALA A 312 20.19 32.11 28.15
N ASP A 313 20.24 30.79 27.95
CA ASP A 313 21.09 30.11 26.94
C ASP A 313 20.35 29.62 25.67
N LEU A 314 19.05 29.87 25.55
CA LEU A 314 18.21 29.42 24.43
C LEU A 314 17.85 30.58 23.49
N ASP A 315 18.79 30.96 22.62
CA ASP A 315 18.53 31.84 21.47
C ASP A 315 17.35 31.29 20.64
N GLY A 316 16.22 32.01 20.58
CA GLY A 316 15.09 31.72 19.70
C GLY A 316 13.79 31.20 20.34
N GLY A 317 13.70 31.11 21.67
CA GLY A 317 12.46 30.76 22.38
C GLY A 317 12.08 29.27 22.37
N VAL A 318 10.90 28.93 22.91
CA VAL A 318 10.38 27.55 23.01
C VAL A 318 9.08 27.42 22.22
N GLU A 319 8.99 26.42 21.36
CA GLU A 319 7.79 26.01 20.61
C GLU A 319 7.17 24.75 21.23
N LEU A 320 5.85 24.58 21.12
CA LEU A 320 5.17 23.35 21.52
C LEU A 320 4.80 22.55 20.29
N GLN A 321 5.22 21.29 20.26
CA GLN A 321 4.91 20.38 19.16
C GLN A 321 4.05 19.24 19.66
N ARG A 322 2.90 18.99 19.04
CA ARG A 322 2.06 17.82 19.34
C ARG A 322 2.75 16.55 18.87
N LEU A 323 2.74 15.51 19.69
CA LEU A 323 3.28 14.19 19.35
C LEU A 323 2.17 13.16 19.12
N ALA A 324 1.05 13.22 19.85
CA ALA A 324 -0.08 12.29 19.69
C ALA A 324 -1.21 12.88 18.85
N GLY A 325 -1.99 12.04 18.15
CA GLY A 325 -3.13 12.50 17.35
C GLY A 325 -4.22 13.25 18.17
N PRO A 326 -5.06 14.11 17.54
CA PRO A 326 -6.17 14.81 18.22
C PRO A 326 -7.16 13.89 18.94
N SER A 327 -7.37 12.68 18.40
CA SER A 327 -8.29 11.68 18.93
C SER A 327 -7.67 10.77 20.00
N ALA A 328 -6.35 10.85 20.24
CA ALA A 328 -5.68 10.00 21.22
C ALA A 328 -6.28 10.18 22.63
N PRO A 329 -6.31 9.12 23.46
CA PRO A 329 -6.82 9.22 24.83
C PRO A 329 -5.84 9.96 25.77
N ILE A 330 -4.59 10.09 25.36
CA ILE A 330 -3.54 10.86 26.03
C ILE A 330 -3.06 11.97 25.10
N ALA A 331 -3.07 13.20 25.57
CA ALA A 331 -2.46 14.32 24.87
C ALA A 331 -0.96 14.33 25.13
N VAL A 332 -0.13 14.28 24.08
CA VAL A 332 1.33 14.29 24.20
C VAL A 332 1.89 15.45 23.40
N PHE A 333 2.76 16.25 24.00
CA PHE A 333 3.45 17.37 23.34
C PHE A 333 4.90 17.51 23.84
N ALA A 334 5.78 17.98 22.96
CA ALA A 334 7.17 18.29 23.26
C ALA A 334 7.39 19.80 23.34
N ARG A 335 8.30 20.22 24.23
CA ARG A 335 8.88 21.56 24.24
C ARG A 335 10.17 21.53 23.42
N VAL A 336 10.18 22.25 22.29
CA VAL A 336 11.28 22.25 21.33
C VAL A 336 11.98 23.62 21.34
N PRO A 337 13.31 23.69 21.48
CA PRO A 337 14.06 24.93 21.32
C PRO A 337 13.89 25.51 19.91
N GLY A 338 13.84 26.84 19.76
CA GLY A 338 13.71 27.52 18.47
C GLY A 338 14.82 27.18 17.47
N ASN A 339 16.05 26.91 17.94
CA ASN A 339 17.13 26.39 17.10
C ASN A 339 17.07 24.85 16.98
N ARG A 340 16.44 24.38 15.90
CA ARG A 340 16.24 22.95 15.60
C ARG A 340 17.54 22.18 15.31
N GLN A 341 18.70 22.83 15.19
CA GLN A 341 19.99 22.15 15.00
C GLN A 341 20.67 21.74 16.31
N ARG A 342 20.22 22.23 17.47
CA ARG A 342 20.77 21.80 18.76
C ARG A 342 20.39 20.35 19.05
N ARG A 343 21.37 19.55 19.45
CA ARG A 343 21.23 18.12 19.76
C ARG A 343 20.86 17.85 21.23
N GLU A 344 20.29 18.83 21.91
CA GLU A 344 19.97 18.74 23.33
C GLU A 344 18.75 17.82 23.57
N PRO A 345 18.67 17.16 24.75
CA PRO A 345 17.53 16.34 25.11
C PRO A 345 16.22 17.16 25.12
N LEU A 346 15.14 16.61 24.57
CA LEU A 346 13.83 17.28 24.58
C LEU A 346 13.02 16.96 25.84
N ARG A 347 12.16 17.89 26.24
CA ARG A 347 11.14 17.64 27.26
C ARG A 347 9.82 17.24 26.59
N ILE A 348 9.30 16.07 26.93
CA ILE A 348 8.00 15.55 26.47
C ILE A 348 7.04 15.56 27.65
N VAL A 349 5.81 16.00 27.44
CA VAL A 349 4.75 16.06 28.44
C VAL A 349 3.55 15.29 27.90
N ALA A 350 2.97 14.44 28.73
CA ALA A 350 1.76 13.70 28.42
C ALA A 350 0.69 13.88 29.50
N ALA A 351 -0.56 14.07 29.09
CA ALA A 351 -1.70 14.30 29.97
C ALA A 351 -2.86 13.37 29.60
N ASN A 352 -3.40 12.64 30.58
CA ASN A 352 -4.61 11.85 30.39
C ASN A 352 -5.84 12.76 30.32
N ILE A 353 -6.58 12.65 29.21
CA ILE A 353 -7.77 13.46 28.95
C ILE A 353 -8.97 12.98 29.78
N SER A 354 -9.03 11.68 30.14
CA SER A 354 -10.09 11.16 31.02
C SER A 354 -9.78 11.49 32.48
N LEU A 355 -10.81 11.92 33.22
CA LEU A 355 -10.76 12.11 34.67
C LEU A 355 -11.26 10.88 35.45
N SER A 356 -11.80 9.88 34.75
CA SER A 356 -12.33 8.64 35.34
C SER A 356 -11.50 7.40 35.00
N ASP A 357 -10.87 7.38 33.83
CA ASP A 357 -10.31 6.15 33.25
C ASP A 357 -8.80 6.26 33.07
N THR A 358 -8.11 5.14 33.30
CA THR A 358 -6.70 5.00 32.93
C THR A 358 -6.61 4.94 31.41
N ALA A 359 -5.74 5.75 30.82
CA ALA A 359 -5.51 5.76 29.39
C ALA A 359 -4.16 5.09 29.05
N SER A 360 -4.08 4.46 27.89
CA SER A 360 -2.83 3.94 27.32
C SER A 360 -2.65 4.42 25.89
N LEU A 361 -1.39 4.65 25.48
CA LEU A 361 -1.01 5.07 24.13
C LEU A 361 0.29 4.36 23.72
N ASP A 362 0.25 3.59 22.64
CA ASP A 362 1.42 2.88 22.11
C ASP A 362 2.36 3.81 21.34
N ALA A 363 3.64 3.43 21.21
CA ALA A 363 4.70 4.19 20.55
C ALA A 363 4.36 4.63 19.12
N ALA A 364 3.63 3.81 18.36
CA ALA A 364 3.15 4.18 17.01
C ALA A 364 2.15 5.35 17.03
N GLY A 365 1.49 5.59 18.16
CA GLY A 365 0.50 6.64 18.36
C GLY A 365 1.08 8.01 18.75
N TRP A 366 2.40 8.12 18.97
CA TRP A 366 3.07 9.39 19.22
C TRP A 366 4.52 9.39 18.71
N SER A 367 4.79 10.03 17.57
CA SER A 367 6.11 9.98 16.92
C SER A 367 6.90 11.27 17.06
N TRP A 368 8.19 11.15 17.41
CA TRP A 368 9.21 12.15 17.12
C TRP A 368 10.36 11.47 16.37
N HIS A 369 10.83 12.04 15.25
CA HIS A 369 11.64 11.27 14.28
C HIS A 369 13.07 10.94 14.73
N ASP A 370 13.57 11.49 15.84
CA ASP A 370 14.98 11.31 16.22
C ASP A 370 15.24 10.91 17.68
N CYS A 371 14.30 11.04 18.63
CA CYS A 371 14.49 10.52 20.00
C CYS A 371 13.79 9.19 20.18
N THR A 372 14.57 8.14 20.42
CA THR A 372 14.04 6.78 20.59
C THR A 372 14.04 6.32 22.04
N HIS A 373 14.61 7.12 22.95
CA HIS A 373 14.68 6.80 24.38
C HIS A 373 14.17 7.96 25.22
N VAL A 374 13.40 7.65 26.25
CA VAL A 374 12.89 8.61 27.23
C VAL A 374 13.29 8.21 28.65
N GLN A 375 13.32 9.19 29.53
CA GLN A 375 13.60 9.02 30.95
C GLN A 375 12.65 9.92 31.75
N PRO A 376 11.83 9.39 32.68
CA PRO A 376 10.90 10.19 33.47
C PRO A 376 11.60 11.34 34.21
N LEU A 377 10.90 12.45 34.38
CA LEU A 377 11.38 13.59 35.17
C LEU A 377 10.67 13.62 36.53
N ASP A 378 11.40 13.93 37.60
CA ASP A 378 10.83 14.22 38.92
C ASP A 378 10.38 15.68 39.06
N ASP A 379 9.91 16.04 40.26
CA ASP A 379 9.42 17.40 40.57
C ASP A 379 10.52 18.48 40.47
N ASP A 380 11.79 18.08 40.51
CA ASP A 380 12.96 18.95 40.37
C ASP A 380 13.52 19.01 38.93
N ASP A 381 12.78 18.44 37.96
CA ASP A 381 13.19 18.30 36.56
C ASP A 381 14.46 17.44 36.35
N ALA A 382 14.83 16.63 37.36
CA ALA A 382 15.92 15.69 37.27
C ALA A 382 15.44 14.37 36.62
N PRO A 383 16.24 13.79 35.71
CA PRO A 383 15.86 12.55 35.04
C PRO A 383 16.07 11.34 35.96
N VAL A 384 15.05 10.51 36.10
CA VAL A 384 14.99 9.37 37.02
C VAL A 384 15.11 8.06 36.25
N GLY A 385 15.97 7.14 36.71
CA GLY A 385 16.18 5.83 36.10
C GLY A 385 17.20 5.84 34.95
N ALA A 386 17.16 4.87 34.05
CA ALA A 386 17.97 4.87 32.81
C ALA A 386 17.10 5.23 31.60
N PRO A 387 17.65 5.81 30.52
CA PRO A 387 16.91 6.01 29.29
C PRO A 387 16.39 4.68 28.74
N GLN A 388 15.10 4.61 28.44
CA GLN A 388 14.45 3.39 27.93
C GLN A 388 13.61 3.73 26.69
N PRO A 389 13.46 2.78 25.74
CA PRO A 389 12.44 2.90 24.71
C PRO A 389 11.06 2.95 25.38
N LEU A 390 10.20 3.86 24.94
CA LEU A 390 8.84 3.98 25.48
C LEU A 390 7.85 3.28 24.56
N ASP A 391 7.66 1.98 24.79
CA ASP A 391 6.81 1.13 23.96
C ASP A 391 5.31 1.46 24.14
N THR A 392 4.85 1.59 25.39
CA THR A 392 3.47 1.99 25.72
C THR A 392 3.48 2.97 26.88
N LEU A 393 2.78 4.09 26.69
CA LEU A 393 2.54 5.08 27.73
C LEU A 393 1.21 4.80 28.44
N ARG A 394 1.23 4.59 29.75
CA ARG A 394 0.02 4.40 30.57
C ARG A 394 -0.06 5.44 31.68
N LEU A 395 -1.18 6.16 31.74
CA LEU A 395 -1.42 7.26 32.70
C LEU A 395 -2.73 7.03 33.46
N ALA A 396 -2.70 7.25 34.77
CA ALA A 396 -3.87 7.21 35.64
C ALA A 396 -4.88 8.34 35.28
N PRO A 397 -6.14 8.27 35.74
CA PRO A 397 -7.14 9.30 35.43
C PRO A 397 -6.64 10.70 35.80
N GLY A 398 -6.65 11.62 34.84
CA GLY A 398 -6.19 13.01 34.99
C GLY A 398 -4.68 13.20 35.18
N GLU A 399 -3.88 12.13 35.16
CA GLU A 399 -2.43 12.21 35.39
C GLU A 399 -1.71 13.00 34.28
N VAL A 400 -0.72 13.81 34.68
CA VAL A 400 0.20 14.52 33.79
C VAL A 400 1.62 14.11 34.15
N ARG A 401 2.42 13.67 33.17
CA ARG A 401 3.81 13.22 33.39
C ARG A 401 4.74 13.80 32.33
N ALA A 402 5.99 14.06 32.70
CA ALA A 402 7.02 14.57 31.81
C ALA A 402 8.23 13.63 31.71
N TRP A 403 8.91 13.64 30.56
CA TRP A 403 10.14 12.88 30.29
C TRP A 403 11.19 13.76 29.62
N ARG A 404 12.45 13.37 29.80
CA ARG A 404 13.58 13.75 28.96
C ARG A 404 13.74 12.74 27.83
N ALA A 405 13.72 13.16 26.57
CA ALA A 405 13.91 12.33 25.40
C ALA A 405 15.30 12.55 24.77
N THR A 406 16.00 11.47 24.41
CA THR A 406 17.36 11.50 23.86
C THR A 406 17.46 10.84 22.48
N ARG A 407 18.31 11.41 21.62
CA ARG A 407 18.59 10.89 20.27
C ARG A 407 19.73 9.87 20.32
N PRO A 408 19.60 8.67 19.72
CA PRO A 408 20.70 7.73 19.61
C PRO A 408 21.79 8.25 18.66
N ALA A 409 23.02 7.76 18.82
CA ALA A 409 24.11 8.08 17.91
C ALA A 409 23.83 7.54 16.50
N PRO A 410 24.13 8.28 15.42
CA PRO A 410 23.90 7.82 14.06
C PRO A 410 24.79 6.61 13.72
N VAL A 411 24.26 5.67 12.93
CA VAL A 411 25.03 4.56 12.39
C VAL A 411 25.97 5.08 11.30
N ALA A 412 27.24 5.30 11.64
CA ALA A 412 28.26 5.65 10.67
C ALA A 412 28.68 4.41 9.86
N GLY A 413 28.57 4.46 8.54
CA GLY A 413 29.02 3.40 7.64
C GLY A 413 30.51 3.07 7.83
N ARG A 414 30.89 1.81 7.60
CA ARG A 414 32.26 1.28 7.80
C ARG A 414 33.36 2.09 7.08
N ALA A 415 33.00 2.86 6.04
CA ALA A 415 33.91 3.72 5.28
C ALA A 415 34.36 4.99 6.05
N ALA A 416 33.59 5.47 7.02
CA ALA A 416 33.83 6.78 7.67
C ALA A 416 34.79 6.75 8.87
N ARG A 417 35.30 5.57 9.29
CA ARG A 417 36.06 5.40 10.55
C ARG A 417 37.58 5.35 10.41
N THR A 418 38.18 5.83 9.33
CA THR A 418 39.64 5.87 9.21
C THR A 418 40.17 7.27 9.51
N HIS A 419 40.52 7.51 10.77
CA HIS A 419 41.30 8.68 11.15
C HIS A 419 42.74 8.56 10.62
N GLY A 420 43.14 9.51 9.76
CA GLY A 420 44.46 10.16 9.80
C GLY A 420 45.73 9.36 9.45
N GLY A 421 45.67 8.33 8.60
CA GLY A 421 46.88 7.63 8.10
C GLY A 421 46.97 7.62 6.57
N SER A 422 48.18 7.49 5.99
CA SER A 422 48.42 7.47 4.53
C SER A 422 47.54 6.47 3.75
N HIS A 423 47.13 5.38 4.39
CA HIS A 423 46.25 4.35 3.82
C HIS A 423 44.79 4.83 3.63
N ALA A 424 44.36 5.91 4.28
CA ALA A 424 43.04 6.50 4.10
C ALA A 424 42.95 7.29 2.78
N ALA A 425 44.04 7.93 2.35
CA ALA A 425 44.10 8.66 1.09
C ALA A 425 44.04 7.70 -0.11
N ASP A 426 44.83 6.62 -0.10
CA ASP A 426 44.79 5.60 -1.16
C ASP A 426 43.43 4.91 -1.28
N LYS A 427 42.76 4.69 -0.15
CA LYS A 427 41.39 4.14 -0.14
C LYS A 427 40.37 5.14 -0.67
N ALA A 428 40.49 6.43 -0.34
CA ALA A 428 39.61 7.47 -0.86
C ALA A 428 39.79 7.65 -2.38
N VAL A 429 41.03 7.59 -2.87
CA VAL A 429 41.33 7.60 -4.31
C VAL A 429 40.73 6.37 -5.00
N ARG A 430 40.88 5.17 -4.45
CA ARG A 430 40.24 3.96 -5.00
C ARG A 430 38.72 4.06 -5.03
N VAL A 431 38.09 4.55 -3.97
CA VAL A 431 36.63 4.77 -3.93
C VAL A 431 36.21 5.80 -4.97
N ALA A 432 36.99 6.86 -5.18
CA ALA A 432 36.73 7.84 -6.22
C ALA A 432 36.96 7.26 -7.64
N GLU A 433 38.00 6.47 -7.86
CA GLU A 433 38.23 5.77 -9.12
C GLU A 433 37.12 4.77 -9.45
N ASP A 434 36.64 4.04 -8.45
CA ASP A 434 35.49 3.13 -8.58
C ASP A 434 34.22 3.92 -8.93
N ALA A 435 34.00 5.09 -8.31
CA ALA A 435 32.89 5.98 -8.64
C ALA A 435 33.00 6.57 -10.05
N VAL A 436 34.21 6.90 -10.52
CA VAL A 436 34.47 7.38 -11.89
C VAL A 436 34.23 6.28 -12.93
N ARG A 437 34.49 5.02 -12.58
CA ARG A 437 34.21 3.85 -13.45
C ARG A 437 32.75 3.39 -13.38
N ALA A 438 31.96 3.93 -12.46
CA ALA A 438 30.57 3.53 -12.31
C ALA A 438 29.76 3.90 -13.57
N PRO A 439 28.74 3.10 -13.95
CA PRO A 439 27.87 3.44 -15.06
C PRO A 439 27.20 4.80 -14.83
N ARG A 440 27.16 5.60 -15.90
CA ARG A 440 26.52 6.93 -15.90
C ARG A 440 25.02 6.87 -16.20
N LEU A 441 24.58 5.83 -16.89
CA LEU A 441 23.18 5.53 -17.15
C LEU A 441 22.62 4.54 -16.11
N PHE A 442 21.30 4.51 -15.98
CA PHE A 442 20.56 3.52 -15.21
C PHE A 442 19.53 2.83 -16.11
N ILE A 443 19.36 1.52 -15.93
CA ILE A 443 18.32 0.71 -16.59
C ILE A 443 17.60 -0.05 -15.47
N ASP A 444 16.42 0.42 -15.10
CA ASP A 444 15.64 -0.09 -13.96
C ASP A 444 14.24 -0.55 -14.40
N ALA A 445 13.51 -1.17 -13.47
CA ALA A 445 12.09 -1.53 -13.62
C ALA A 445 11.75 -2.26 -14.94
N ILE A 446 12.61 -3.20 -15.36
CA ILE A 446 12.42 -4.00 -16.57
C ILE A 446 11.16 -4.86 -16.43
N THR A 447 10.26 -4.77 -17.41
CA THR A 447 9.07 -5.61 -17.52
C THR A 447 8.91 -6.14 -18.94
N PRO A 448 8.46 -7.39 -19.14
CA PRO A 448 8.12 -8.36 -18.11
C PRO A 448 9.38 -8.97 -17.47
N ALA A 449 9.32 -9.23 -16.16
CA ALA A 449 10.37 -9.93 -15.43
C ALA A 449 9.74 -10.77 -14.32
N VAL A 450 10.26 -11.98 -14.10
CA VAL A 450 9.78 -12.86 -13.02
C VAL A 450 10.86 -12.99 -11.96
N ASP A 451 10.56 -12.50 -10.76
CA ASP A 451 11.50 -12.43 -9.63
C ASP A 451 12.84 -11.78 -10.04
N ASN A 452 12.76 -10.61 -10.68
CA ASN A 452 13.91 -9.84 -11.19
C ASN A 452 14.80 -10.62 -12.17
N GLY A 453 14.19 -11.41 -13.05
CA GLY A 453 14.90 -12.18 -14.08
C GLY A 453 15.45 -13.52 -13.62
N ARG A 454 15.12 -13.95 -12.40
CA ARG A 454 15.49 -15.28 -11.92
C ARG A 454 14.76 -16.39 -12.68
N PHE A 455 13.51 -16.16 -13.07
CA PHE A 455 12.71 -17.11 -13.83
C PHE A 455 12.28 -16.53 -15.16
N ALA A 456 11.98 -17.41 -16.10
CA ALA A 456 11.57 -16.98 -17.41
C ALA A 456 10.13 -16.50 -17.47
N VAL A 457 9.95 -15.44 -18.25
CA VAL A 457 8.64 -15.07 -18.79
C VAL A 457 8.24 -16.10 -19.83
N LYS A 458 6.96 -16.39 -19.95
CA LYS A 458 6.43 -17.34 -20.92
C LYS A 458 5.60 -16.64 -21.99
N CYS A 459 5.83 -17.02 -23.23
CA CYS A 459 5.00 -16.65 -24.37
C CYS A 459 4.85 -17.84 -25.33
N VAL A 460 4.01 -17.69 -26.34
CA VAL A 460 3.87 -18.65 -27.43
C VAL A 460 4.66 -18.16 -28.65
N ALA A 461 5.17 -19.08 -29.49
CA ALA A 461 5.82 -18.69 -30.74
C ALA A 461 4.91 -17.80 -31.61
N GLY A 462 5.47 -16.70 -32.12
CA GLY A 462 4.74 -15.67 -32.86
C GLY A 462 4.00 -14.62 -31.99
N GLU A 463 3.84 -14.87 -30.68
CA GLU A 463 3.31 -13.87 -29.74
C GLU A 463 4.36 -12.79 -29.51
N ALA A 464 3.94 -11.53 -29.53
CA ALA A 464 4.84 -10.42 -29.32
C ALA A 464 5.15 -10.21 -27.83
N VAL A 465 6.43 -10.03 -27.52
CA VAL A 465 6.91 -9.73 -26.18
C VAL A 465 7.23 -8.24 -26.10
N ARG A 466 6.33 -7.48 -25.49
CA ARG A 466 6.51 -6.05 -25.18
C ARG A 466 7.42 -5.91 -23.97
N VAL A 467 8.59 -5.31 -24.17
CA VAL A 467 9.58 -5.03 -23.12
C VAL A 467 9.58 -3.55 -22.83
N GLU A 468 9.59 -3.20 -21.56
CA GLU A 468 9.68 -1.83 -21.08
C GLU A 468 10.72 -1.72 -19.96
N ALA A 469 11.34 -0.55 -19.84
CA ALA A 469 12.27 -0.23 -18.75
C ALA A 469 12.36 1.27 -18.53
N ASP A 470 12.85 1.64 -17.34
CA ASP A 470 13.18 3.01 -17.01
C ASP A 470 14.66 3.23 -17.39
N VAL A 471 14.92 4.19 -18.28
CA VAL A 471 16.27 4.49 -18.77
C VAL A 471 16.60 5.94 -18.48
N VAL A 472 17.54 6.14 -17.56
CA VAL A 472 17.85 7.46 -16.98
C VAL A 472 19.33 7.79 -17.15
N ILE A 473 19.65 9.06 -17.34
CA ILE A 473 21.01 9.63 -17.31
C ILE A 473 20.99 10.93 -16.49
N ASP A 474 22.11 11.30 -15.87
CA ASP A 474 22.23 12.58 -15.17
C ASP A 474 22.13 13.80 -16.11
N GLY A 475 21.75 14.95 -15.54
CA GLY A 475 21.68 16.22 -16.27
C GLY A 475 20.39 16.38 -17.07
N HIS A 476 20.51 16.97 -18.26
CA HIS A 476 19.38 17.23 -19.16
C HIS A 476 19.45 16.44 -20.47
N ASP A 477 20.47 15.59 -20.61
CA ASP A 477 20.67 14.76 -21.80
C ASP A 477 19.59 13.68 -21.90
N VAL A 478 19.24 13.29 -23.12
CA VAL A 478 18.29 12.21 -23.42
C VAL A 478 19.07 10.98 -23.83
N PRO A 479 18.85 9.82 -23.20
CA PRO A 479 19.48 8.58 -23.63
C PRO A 479 18.84 8.05 -24.92
N SER A 480 19.52 7.14 -25.59
CA SER A 480 18.93 6.24 -26.57
C SER A 480 19.05 4.81 -26.05
N ALA A 481 18.08 3.96 -26.38
CA ALA A 481 18.04 2.59 -25.90
C ALA A 481 17.61 1.63 -27.01
N VAL A 482 18.17 0.42 -26.98
CA VAL A 482 17.76 -0.71 -27.80
C VAL A 482 17.46 -1.93 -26.94
N LEU A 483 16.50 -2.72 -27.40
CA LEU A 483 16.25 -4.07 -26.93
C LEU A 483 17.10 -5.04 -27.75
N LEU A 484 17.93 -5.81 -27.06
CA LEU A 484 18.67 -6.93 -27.61
C LEU A 484 17.96 -8.23 -27.26
N TRP A 485 17.78 -9.14 -28.22
CA TRP A 485 17.20 -10.46 -27.98
C TRP A 485 17.81 -11.54 -28.87
N ARG A 486 17.81 -12.80 -28.41
CA ARG A 486 18.27 -13.97 -29.19
C ARG A 486 17.72 -15.28 -28.62
N PRO A 487 17.63 -16.35 -29.45
CA PRO A 487 17.51 -17.70 -28.91
C PRO A 487 18.86 -18.11 -28.28
N VAL A 488 18.84 -18.94 -27.24
CA VAL A 488 20.06 -19.28 -26.48
C VAL A 488 21.05 -20.16 -27.25
N ASP A 489 20.62 -20.79 -28.34
CA ASP A 489 21.45 -21.54 -29.28
C ASP A 489 22.17 -20.63 -30.31
N SER A 490 21.89 -19.32 -30.30
CA SER A 490 22.53 -18.33 -31.17
C SER A 490 23.51 -17.44 -30.40
N ALA A 491 24.68 -17.20 -30.99
CA ALA A 491 25.62 -16.20 -30.46
C ALA A 491 25.19 -14.76 -30.81
N ASP A 492 24.49 -14.56 -31.92
CA ASP A 492 24.17 -13.25 -32.46
C ASP A 492 22.92 -12.63 -31.80
N TRP A 493 23.05 -11.38 -31.37
CA TRP A 493 21.95 -10.57 -30.84
C TRP A 493 21.19 -9.89 -31.98
N ARG A 494 19.87 -9.99 -31.95
CA ARG A 494 18.96 -9.17 -32.75
C ARG A 494 18.65 -7.90 -31.96
N GLU A 495 18.49 -6.79 -32.66
CA GLU A 495 18.34 -5.46 -32.06
C GLU A 495 17.04 -4.81 -32.53
N VAL A 496 16.33 -4.15 -31.62
CA VAL A 496 15.13 -3.34 -31.88
C VAL A 496 15.25 -2.03 -31.12
N ASP A 497 15.04 -0.90 -31.81
CA ASP A 497 15.05 0.41 -31.15
C ASP A 497 13.90 0.52 -30.14
N MET A 498 14.21 1.06 -28.95
CA MET A 498 13.19 1.38 -27.97
C MET A 498 12.65 2.78 -28.20
N ALA A 499 11.33 2.95 -28.08
CA ALA A 499 10.64 4.22 -28.15
C ALA A 499 10.34 4.75 -26.73
N PRO A 500 10.48 6.06 -26.49
CA PRO A 500 10.10 6.66 -25.22
C PRO A 500 8.56 6.73 -25.07
N LEU A 501 8.06 6.37 -23.90
CA LEU A 501 6.66 6.49 -23.47
C LEU A 501 6.41 7.73 -22.58
N GLY A 502 7.47 8.44 -22.20
CA GLY A 502 7.45 9.57 -21.26
C GLY A 502 7.87 9.18 -19.85
N ASN A 503 8.27 10.17 -19.03
CA ASN A 503 8.79 9.97 -17.67
C ASN A 503 9.91 8.90 -17.62
N ASP A 504 10.86 9.00 -18.54
CA ASP A 504 12.01 8.09 -18.69
C ASP A 504 11.66 6.60 -18.92
N ARG A 505 10.39 6.29 -19.23
CA ARG A 505 9.94 4.96 -19.61
C ARG A 505 10.17 4.72 -21.09
N TRP A 506 10.74 3.56 -21.42
CA TRP A 506 11.02 3.14 -22.80
C TRP A 506 10.35 1.81 -23.11
N MET A 507 10.05 1.57 -24.38
CA MET A 507 9.35 0.38 -24.84
C MET A 507 9.87 -0.11 -26.19
N ALA A 508 10.07 -1.42 -26.33
CA ALA A 508 10.20 -2.10 -27.62
C ALA A 508 9.42 -3.42 -27.59
N GLU A 509 9.16 -3.98 -28.76
CA GLU A 509 8.53 -5.29 -28.92
C GLU A 509 9.41 -6.17 -29.81
N PHE A 510 9.53 -7.44 -29.46
CA PHE A 510 10.10 -8.46 -30.35
C PHE A 510 9.17 -9.65 -30.48
N ARG A 511 9.31 -10.39 -31.58
CA ARG A 511 8.48 -11.56 -31.90
C ARG A 511 9.36 -12.78 -32.12
N PRO A 512 9.47 -13.70 -31.15
CA PRO A 512 10.18 -14.95 -31.37
C PRO A 512 9.43 -15.80 -32.41
N ASP A 513 10.19 -16.36 -33.34
CA ASP A 513 9.72 -17.07 -34.55
C ASP A 513 9.78 -18.60 -34.42
N ARG A 514 10.48 -19.13 -33.42
CA ARG A 514 10.57 -20.56 -33.12
C ARG A 514 10.39 -20.83 -31.63
N ILE A 515 9.98 -22.04 -31.30
CA ILE A 515 9.88 -22.52 -29.91
C ILE A 515 11.28 -22.75 -29.31
N GLY A 516 11.40 -22.63 -27.98
CA GLY A 516 12.65 -22.84 -27.25
C GLY A 516 12.96 -21.72 -26.25
N ARG A 517 14.16 -21.76 -25.67
CA ARG A 517 14.64 -20.76 -24.72
C ARG A 517 15.23 -19.57 -25.47
N TYR A 518 14.81 -18.37 -25.07
CA TYR A 518 15.33 -17.09 -25.52
C TYR A 518 15.84 -16.29 -24.33
N GLU A 519 16.59 -15.25 -24.64
CA GLU A 519 16.95 -14.21 -23.68
C GLU A 519 16.89 -12.82 -24.33
N PHE A 520 16.59 -11.81 -23.50
CA PHE A 520 16.66 -10.41 -23.91
C PHE A 520 17.40 -9.56 -22.87
N THR A 521 17.95 -8.43 -23.32
CA THR A 521 18.52 -7.41 -22.46
C THR A 521 18.37 -6.03 -23.11
N ILE A 522 18.62 -4.97 -22.35
CA ILE A 522 18.53 -3.60 -22.83
C ILE A 522 19.93 -2.99 -22.81
N GLU A 523 20.26 -2.29 -23.89
CA GLU A 523 21.41 -1.39 -23.94
C GLU A 523 20.95 0.05 -24.04
N ALA A 524 21.54 0.91 -23.23
CA ALA A 524 21.31 2.35 -23.28
C ALA A 524 22.64 3.10 -23.38
N TRP A 525 22.64 4.22 -24.08
CA TRP A 525 23.81 5.10 -24.19
C TRP A 525 23.39 6.56 -24.27
N ARG A 526 24.36 7.45 -24.04
CA ARG A 526 24.18 8.88 -24.28
C ARG A 526 24.34 9.14 -25.77
N ASP A 527 23.27 9.48 -26.47
CA ASP A 527 23.35 9.73 -27.92
C ASP A 527 23.72 11.19 -28.23
N PRO A 528 24.97 11.49 -28.66
CA PRO A 528 25.40 12.86 -28.87
C PRO A 528 24.67 13.53 -30.05
N TYR A 529 24.29 12.77 -31.08
CA TYR A 529 23.61 13.31 -32.27
C TYR A 529 22.16 13.67 -31.95
N VAL A 530 21.42 12.77 -31.29
CA VAL A 530 20.02 13.03 -30.87
C VAL A 530 19.94 14.21 -29.90
N ASN A 531 20.89 14.30 -28.95
CA ASN A 531 20.94 15.44 -28.03
C ASN A 531 21.19 16.76 -28.74
N TRP A 532 22.15 16.79 -29.67
CA TRP A 532 22.44 17.97 -30.50
C TRP A 532 21.23 18.39 -31.34
N CYS A 533 20.59 17.46 -32.06
CA CYS A 533 19.39 17.74 -32.86
C CYS A 533 18.28 18.41 -32.02
N ARG A 534 18.05 17.89 -30.81
CA ARG A 534 17.03 18.42 -29.90
C ARG A 534 17.39 19.81 -29.36
N GLU A 535 18.65 20.03 -29.02
CA GLU A 535 19.13 21.33 -28.53
C GLU A 535 19.00 22.40 -29.62
N VAL A 536 19.47 22.11 -30.83
CA VAL A 536 19.37 23.03 -31.98
C VAL A 536 17.92 23.30 -32.34
N GLY A 537 17.05 22.28 -32.35
CA GLY A 537 15.62 22.46 -32.60
C GLY A 537 14.98 23.48 -31.66
N LYS A 538 15.24 23.38 -30.35
CA LYS A 538 14.73 24.35 -29.37
C LYS A 538 15.26 25.77 -29.59
N LYS A 539 16.52 25.91 -30.02
CA LYS A 539 17.13 27.22 -30.33
C LYS A 539 16.51 27.83 -31.58
N VAL A 540 16.21 27.03 -32.60
CA VAL A 540 15.49 27.45 -33.81
C VAL A 540 14.08 27.92 -33.45
N ASP A 541 13.34 27.15 -32.64
CA ASP A 541 11.99 27.52 -32.20
C ASP A 541 11.98 28.83 -31.40
N ALA A 542 13.08 29.13 -30.70
CA ALA A 542 13.29 30.38 -29.98
C ALA A 542 13.83 31.54 -30.84
N GLY A 543 14.07 31.32 -32.13
CA GLY A 543 14.60 32.34 -33.06
C GLY A 543 16.05 32.76 -32.79
N LEU A 544 16.86 31.89 -32.19
CA LEU A 544 18.27 32.16 -31.87
C LEU A 544 19.18 31.87 -33.07
N ASP A 545 20.35 32.52 -33.10
CA ASP A 545 21.42 32.19 -34.05
C ASP A 545 22.03 30.82 -33.69
N ILE A 546 22.09 29.92 -34.67
CA ILE A 546 22.56 28.53 -34.53
C ILE A 546 23.90 28.27 -35.23
N THR A 547 24.59 29.31 -35.70
CA THR A 547 25.81 29.17 -36.50
C THR A 547 26.91 28.37 -35.79
N LEU A 548 27.04 28.53 -34.46
CA LEU A 548 28.02 27.78 -33.67
C LEU A 548 27.60 26.31 -33.54
N GLU A 549 26.33 26.06 -33.25
CA GLU A 549 25.78 24.73 -33.02
C GLU A 549 25.83 23.88 -34.30
N LEU A 550 25.71 24.48 -35.49
CA LEU A 550 25.91 23.77 -36.75
C LEU A 550 27.36 23.23 -36.88
N ARG A 551 28.36 24.00 -36.41
CA ARG A 551 29.76 23.55 -36.38
C ARG A 551 29.95 22.44 -35.35
N GLU A 552 29.30 22.52 -34.19
CA GLU A 552 29.31 21.46 -33.18
C GLU A 552 28.70 20.16 -33.74
N GLY A 553 27.58 20.25 -34.47
CA GLY A 553 26.95 19.11 -35.14
C GLY A 553 27.88 18.42 -36.13
N ALA A 554 28.59 19.19 -36.96
CA ALA A 554 29.57 18.64 -37.90
C ALA A 554 30.74 17.94 -37.17
N LEU A 555 31.20 18.46 -36.03
CA LEU A 555 32.24 17.80 -35.21
C LEU A 555 31.73 16.50 -34.57
N ILE A 556 30.48 16.48 -34.09
CA ILE A 556 29.84 15.28 -33.53
C ILE A 556 29.76 14.20 -34.61
N LEU A 557 29.28 14.53 -35.82
CA LEU A 557 29.21 13.59 -36.93
C LEU A 557 30.60 13.08 -37.36
N ALA A 558 31.63 13.92 -37.28
CA ALA A 558 33.00 13.52 -37.60
C ALA A 558 33.56 12.54 -36.56
N ASP A 559 33.22 12.72 -35.28
CA ASP A 559 33.56 11.76 -34.23
C ASP A 559 32.83 10.43 -34.42
N ILE A 560 31.53 10.46 -34.74
CA ILE A 560 30.75 9.26 -35.07
C ILE A 560 31.35 8.54 -36.28
N ALA A 561 31.75 9.27 -37.33
CA ALA A 561 32.33 8.71 -38.54
C ALA A 561 33.62 7.91 -38.27
N ARG A 562 34.47 8.38 -37.34
CA ARG A 562 35.70 7.67 -36.93
C ARG A 562 35.43 6.31 -36.34
N HIS A 563 34.26 6.11 -35.74
CA HIS A 563 33.85 4.86 -35.09
C HIS A 563 32.88 4.04 -35.94
N ALA A 564 32.51 4.52 -37.12
CA ALA A 564 31.53 3.85 -37.98
C ALA A 564 32.01 2.46 -38.40
N VAL A 565 31.15 1.46 -38.17
CA VAL A 565 31.42 0.05 -38.45
C VAL A 565 31.34 -0.31 -39.94
N THR A 566 30.66 0.49 -40.77
CA THR A 566 30.57 0.27 -42.23
C THR A 566 31.21 1.41 -43.03
N ALA A 567 31.86 1.08 -44.14
CA ALA A 567 32.44 2.06 -45.05
C ALA A 567 31.39 3.02 -45.64
N ARG A 568 30.17 2.52 -45.91
CA ARG A 568 29.06 3.35 -46.41
C ARG A 568 28.62 4.39 -45.37
N ALA A 569 28.42 4.00 -44.12
CA ALA A 569 28.07 4.94 -43.06
C ALA A 569 29.19 5.95 -42.84
N ARG A 570 30.45 5.49 -42.79
CA ARG A 570 31.62 6.36 -42.66
C ARG A 570 31.66 7.45 -43.74
N LEU A 571 31.56 7.06 -45.02
CA LEU A 571 31.62 8.01 -46.14
C LEU A 571 30.45 9.00 -46.13
N ALA A 572 29.24 8.54 -45.81
CA ALA A 572 28.07 9.42 -45.73
C ALA A 572 28.25 10.48 -44.62
N LEU A 573 28.73 10.06 -43.45
CA LEU A 573 29.01 10.96 -42.33
C LEU A 573 30.16 11.92 -42.65
N GLU A 574 31.29 11.43 -43.17
CA GLU A 574 32.44 12.26 -43.57
C GLU A 574 32.07 13.31 -44.61
N HIS A 575 31.15 12.99 -45.53
CA HIS A 575 30.63 13.94 -46.51
C HIS A 575 29.78 15.01 -45.83
N ALA A 576 28.84 14.62 -44.96
CA ALA A 576 27.95 15.55 -44.26
C ALA A 576 28.69 16.50 -43.30
N CYS A 577 29.83 16.09 -42.74
CA CYS A 577 30.64 16.94 -41.86
C CYS A 577 31.33 18.10 -42.58
N ARG A 578 31.42 18.06 -43.92
CA ARG A 578 31.97 19.15 -44.73
C ARG A 578 30.86 20.19 -44.92
N VAL A 579 30.65 21.00 -43.90
CA VAL A 579 29.70 22.13 -43.95
C VAL A 579 30.03 23.00 -45.15
N ASP A 580 29.06 23.18 -46.04
CA ASP A 580 29.19 24.08 -47.18
C ASP A 580 28.90 25.51 -46.69
N ASP A 581 29.96 26.31 -46.54
CA ASP A 581 29.88 27.70 -46.08
C ASP A 581 29.03 28.61 -47.02
N SER A 582 28.60 28.11 -48.20
CA SER A 582 27.70 28.83 -49.10
C SER A 582 26.21 28.64 -48.79
N LEU A 583 25.85 27.68 -47.94
CA LEU A 583 24.46 27.45 -47.51
C LEU A 583 24.08 28.35 -46.32
N ASP A 584 22.82 28.79 -46.26
CA ASP A 584 22.32 29.42 -45.04
C ASP A 584 22.16 28.40 -43.90
N ALA A 585 21.98 28.93 -42.68
CA ALA A 585 21.87 28.10 -41.48
C ALA A 585 20.69 27.11 -41.53
N GLY A 586 19.58 27.47 -42.16
CA GLY A 586 18.40 26.62 -42.29
C GLY A 586 18.64 25.43 -43.23
N HIS A 587 19.24 25.68 -44.39
CA HIS A 587 19.60 24.61 -45.34
C HIS A 587 20.68 23.69 -44.77
N THR A 588 21.66 24.25 -44.07
CA THR A 588 22.70 23.45 -43.39
C THR A 588 22.09 22.56 -42.31
N LEU A 589 21.21 23.10 -41.48
CA LEU A 589 20.50 22.31 -40.46
C LEU A 589 19.69 21.18 -41.10
N SER A 590 18.97 21.49 -42.18
CA SER A 590 18.17 20.49 -42.90
C SER A 590 19.02 19.35 -43.46
N ALA A 591 20.22 19.65 -43.96
CA ALA A 591 21.16 18.63 -44.43
C ALA A 591 21.72 17.78 -43.28
N LEU A 592 22.09 18.40 -42.16
CA LEU A 592 22.66 17.73 -40.98
C LEU A 592 21.63 16.96 -40.14
N THR A 593 20.33 17.17 -40.38
CA THR A 593 19.23 16.46 -39.70
C THR A 593 18.38 15.61 -40.65
N ALA A 594 18.83 15.45 -41.90
CA ALA A 594 18.12 14.67 -42.90
C ALA A 594 17.94 13.21 -42.46
N PRO A 595 16.78 12.57 -42.75
CA PRO A 595 16.53 11.17 -42.38
C PRO A 595 17.63 10.21 -42.86
N THR A 596 18.15 10.41 -44.07
CA THR A 596 19.24 9.60 -44.64
C THR A 596 20.54 9.68 -43.84
N LEU A 597 20.78 10.79 -43.15
CA LEU A 597 21.96 10.96 -42.30
C LEU A 597 21.72 10.34 -40.92
N ALA A 598 20.51 10.44 -40.37
CA ALA A 598 20.13 9.74 -39.14
C ALA A 598 20.30 8.21 -39.31
N ASP A 599 19.91 7.65 -40.46
CA ASP A 599 20.15 6.25 -40.79
C ASP A 599 21.66 5.90 -40.81
N ALA A 600 22.49 6.80 -41.35
CA ALA A 600 23.94 6.61 -41.38
C ALA A 600 24.56 6.68 -39.97
N VAL A 601 24.07 7.55 -39.09
CA VAL A 601 24.45 7.61 -37.67
C VAL A 601 24.07 6.30 -36.96
N ALA A 602 22.84 5.82 -37.13
CA ALA A 602 22.40 4.56 -36.55
C ALA A 602 23.25 3.37 -37.05
N ALA A 603 23.60 3.36 -38.34
CA ALA A 603 24.47 2.35 -38.95
C ALA A 603 25.94 2.44 -38.52
N ALA A 604 26.38 3.56 -37.92
CA ALA A 604 27.73 3.71 -37.39
C ALA A 604 27.93 2.95 -36.07
N ARG A 605 26.86 2.64 -35.33
CA ARG A 605 26.88 1.91 -34.05
C ARG A 605 27.77 2.56 -32.97
N PHE A 606 27.90 3.88 -32.98
CA PHE A 606 28.67 4.62 -31.97
C PHE A 606 27.83 4.83 -30.69
N ARG A 607 28.18 4.11 -29.61
CA ARG A 607 27.44 4.11 -28.33
C ARG A 607 28.34 4.51 -27.15
N PRO A 608 28.63 5.81 -26.93
CA PRO A 608 29.47 6.24 -25.81
C PRO A 608 28.76 6.05 -24.47
N TYR A 609 29.51 5.66 -23.44
CA TYR A 609 29.00 5.32 -22.09
C TYR A 609 27.93 4.22 -22.09
N VAL A 610 27.98 3.30 -23.07
CA VAL A 610 26.99 2.22 -23.16
C VAL A 610 26.89 1.43 -21.86
N LEU A 611 25.66 1.28 -21.38
CA LEU A 611 25.30 0.39 -20.30
C LEU A 611 24.43 -0.73 -20.87
N ARG A 612 24.84 -1.97 -20.63
CA ARG A 612 24.03 -3.16 -20.88
C ARG A 612 23.54 -3.71 -19.55
N HIS A 613 22.24 -3.95 -19.43
CA HIS A 613 21.71 -4.64 -18.25
C HIS A 613 22.18 -6.10 -18.21
N LEU A 614 22.65 -6.58 -17.07
CA LEU A 614 23.07 -7.97 -16.88
C LEU A 614 22.60 -8.51 -15.51
N PRO A 615 22.26 -9.82 -15.42
CA PRO A 615 22.20 -10.79 -16.51
C PRO A 615 21.01 -10.55 -17.48
N PRO A 616 21.05 -11.13 -18.70
CA PRO A 616 19.89 -11.13 -19.60
C PRO A 616 18.67 -11.79 -18.95
N GLN A 617 17.48 -11.34 -19.35
CA GLN A 617 16.20 -11.85 -18.90
C GLN A 617 15.81 -13.08 -19.72
N PRO A 618 15.53 -14.24 -19.09
CA PRO A 618 15.15 -15.45 -19.82
C PRO A 618 13.69 -15.43 -20.26
N VAL A 619 13.40 -16.04 -21.41
CA VAL A 619 12.05 -16.21 -21.97
C VAL A 619 11.87 -17.64 -22.47
N ASP A 620 10.77 -18.29 -22.07
CA ASP A 620 10.33 -19.57 -22.61
C ASP A 620 9.30 -19.33 -23.71
N VAL A 621 9.67 -19.65 -24.95
CA VAL A 621 8.78 -19.61 -26.11
C VAL A 621 8.24 -21.00 -26.35
N GLU A 622 6.94 -21.18 -26.15
CA GLU A 622 6.28 -22.48 -26.13
C GLU A 622 5.36 -22.69 -27.35
N PRO A 623 4.98 -23.93 -27.67
CA PRO A 623 3.99 -24.19 -28.72
C PRO A 623 2.62 -23.61 -28.36
N ALA A 624 1.78 -23.38 -29.37
CA ALA A 624 0.44 -22.79 -29.18
C ALA A 624 -0.43 -23.57 -28.18
N LEU A 625 -0.32 -24.90 -28.18
CA LEU A 625 -1.04 -25.78 -27.24
C LEU A 625 -0.71 -25.48 -25.76
N ALA A 626 0.45 -24.86 -25.46
CA ALA A 626 0.77 -24.44 -24.11
C ALA A 626 -0.12 -23.29 -23.62
N GLY A 627 -0.60 -22.42 -24.53
CA GLY A 627 -1.43 -21.25 -24.20
C GLY A 627 -2.92 -21.40 -24.54
N PHE A 628 -3.25 -22.16 -25.59
CA PHE A 628 -4.60 -22.35 -26.08
C PHE A 628 -4.86 -23.82 -26.46
N ALA A 629 -5.77 -24.47 -25.74
CA ALA A 629 -6.17 -25.85 -26.01
C ALA A 629 -7.47 -26.20 -25.25
N SER A 630 -8.25 -27.09 -25.85
CA SER A 630 -9.40 -27.72 -25.21
C SER A 630 -9.08 -29.20 -24.98
N TRP A 631 -9.06 -29.64 -23.72
CA TRP A 631 -8.65 -30.99 -23.31
C TRP A 631 -9.85 -31.88 -23.03
N TYR A 632 -9.81 -33.13 -23.49
CA TYR A 632 -10.78 -34.15 -23.16
C TYR A 632 -10.08 -35.33 -22.50
N GLU A 633 -10.45 -35.62 -21.25
CA GLU A 633 -9.96 -36.77 -20.50
C GLU A 633 -10.93 -37.94 -20.65
N LEU A 634 -10.43 -39.12 -21.00
CA LEU A 634 -11.21 -40.36 -20.99
C LEU A 634 -10.38 -41.54 -20.50
N PHE A 635 -11.06 -42.60 -20.05
CA PHE A 635 -10.41 -43.87 -19.69
C PHE A 635 -10.44 -44.82 -20.91
N PRO A 636 -9.29 -45.17 -21.51
CA PRO A 636 -9.25 -46.09 -22.65
C PRO A 636 -9.96 -47.42 -22.39
N ARG A 637 -9.82 -47.95 -21.16
CA ARG A 637 -10.43 -49.21 -20.73
C ARG A 637 -11.97 -49.23 -20.73
N SER A 638 -12.62 -48.07 -20.81
CA SER A 638 -14.08 -47.95 -20.84
C SER A 638 -14.65 -47.67 -22.24
N GLN A 639 -13.81 -47.60 -23.27
CA GLN A 639 -14.27 -47.24 -24.61
C GLN A 639 -14.84 -48.42 -25.41
N SER A 640 -14.93 -49.61 -24.79
CA SER A 640 -15.48 -50.82 -25.39
C SER A 640 -16.99 -50.77 -25.66
N ASN A 641 -17.70 -49.77 -25.09
CA ASN A 641 -19.15 -49.68 -24.99
C ASN A 641 -19.83 -50.86 -24.25
N ASP A 642 -19.07 -51.66 -23.50
CA ASP A 642 -19.56 -52.79 -22.73
C ASP A 642 -18.90 -52.79 -21.34
N PRO A 643 -19.67 -52.64 -20.24
CA PRO A 643 -19.10 -52.55 -18.90
C PRO A 643 -18.47 -53.87 -18.40
N SER A 644 -18.63 -54.97 -19.14
CA SER A 644 -18.01 -56.27 -18.87
C SER A 644 -16.75 -56.54 -19.71
N ARG A 645 -16.46 -55.70 -20.71
CA ARG A 645 -15.31 -55.85 -21.61
C ARG A 645 -14.34 -54.69 -21.43
N HIS A 646 -13.08 -55.00 -21.11
CA HIS A 646 -12.01 -54.01 -21.10
C HIS A 646 -11.80 -53.45 -22.52
N GLY A 647 -11.76 -52.12 -22.64
CA GLY A 647 -11.49 -51.43 -23.90
C GLY A 647 -10.02 -51.51 -24.32
N THR A 648 -9.79 -51.38 -25.61
CA THR A 648 -8.47 -51.37 -26.27
C THR A 648 -8.17 -50.00 -26.88
N PHE A 649 -6.95 -49.77 -27.35
CA PHE A 649 -6.65 -48.56 -28.11
C PHE A 649 -7.46 -48.43 -29.41
N ASP A 650 -7.80 -49.53 -30.08
CA ASP A 650 -8.67 -49.49 -31.26
C ASP A 650 -10.11 -49.07 -30.92
N ASP A 651 -10.61 -49.43 -29.73
CA ASP A 651 -11.91 -48.91 -29.25
C ASP A 651 -11.86 -47.39 -29.00
N VAL A 652 -10.72 -46.84 -28.58
CA VAL A 652 -10.51 -45.38 -28.48
C VAL A 652 -10.51 -44.73 -29.87
N ILE A 653 -9.87 -45.35 -30.87
CA ILE A 653 -9.86 -44.86 -32.26
C ILE A 653 -11.30 -44.66 -32.76
N ALA A 654 -12.20 -45.59 -32.46
CA ALA A 654 -13.62 -45.47 -32.84
C ALA A 654 -14.33 -44.26 -32.21
N ARG A 655 -13.83 -43.73 -31.08
CA ARG A 655 -14.40 -42.56 -30.38
C ARG A 655 -13.87 -41.21 -30.90
N LEU A 656 -12.70 -41.19 -31.56
CA LEU A 656 -12.04 -39.96 -32.02
C LEU A 656 -12.93 -39.04 -32.88
N PRO A 657 -13.77 -39.53 -33.82
CA PRO A 657 -14.62 -38.65 -34.63
C PRO A 657 -15.57 -37.79 -33.79
N ALA A 658 -16.14 -38.36 -32.72
CA ALA A 658 -17.06 -37.64 -31.85
C ALA A 658 -16.34 -36.63 -30.94
N ILE A 659 -15.16 -36.97 -30.43
CA ILE A 659 -14.30 -36.05 -29.66
C ILE A 659 -13.89 -34.86 -30.53
N ARG A 660 -13.49 -35.13 -31.78
CA ARG A 660 -13.18 -34.08 -32.75
C ARG A 660 -14.40 -33.21 -33.09
N ALA A 661 -15.58 -33.80 -33.23
CA ALA A 661 -16.81 -33.06 -33.48
C ALA A 661 -17.18 -32.09 -32.32
N MET A 662 -16.88 -32.47 -31.07
CA MET A 662 -16.96 -31.57 -29.91
C MET A 662 -15.90 -30.46 -29.91
N GLY A 663 -14.91 -30.56 -30.79
CA GLY A 663 -13.90 -29.53 -30.96
C GLY A 663 -12.82 -29.52 -29.89
N PHE A 664 -12.43 -30.68 -29.37
CA PHE A 664 -11.22 -30.79 -28.55
C PHE A 664 -9.95 -30.79 -29.41
N ASP A 665 -8.82 -30.46 -28.78
CA ASP A 665 -7.49 -30.38 -29.38
C ASP A 665 -6.51 -31.39 -28.73
N VAL A 666 -6.78 -31.79 -27.47
CA VAL A 666 -5.96 -32.72 -26.71
C VAL A 666 -6.81 -33.85 -26.14
N LEU A 667 -6.35 -35.08 -26.33
CA LEU A 667 -6.92 -36.28 -25.72
C LEU A 667 -5.99 -36.75 -24.60
N TYR A 668 -6.47 -36.67 -23.37
CA TYR A 668 -5.73 -36.99 -22.16
C TYR A 668 -6.15 -38.35 -21.59
N PHE A 669 -5.17 -39.21 -21.29
CA PHE A 669 -5.40 -40.49 -20.63
C PHE A 669 -4.82 -40.51 -19.21
N PRO A 670 -5.57 -41.07 -18.24
CA PRO A 670 -4.98 -41.63 -17.02
C PRO A 670 -3.87 -42.64 -17.36
N PRO A 671 -3.06 -43.08 -16.37
CA PRO A 671 -1.94 -43.99 -16.64
C PRO A 671 -2.37 -45.22 -17.46
N VAL A 672 -1.62 -45.51 -18.53
CA VAL A 672 -1.90 -46.61 -19.48
C VAL A 672 -1.06 -47.86 -19.19
N HIS A 673 -0.45 -47.92 -18.01
CA HIS A 673 0.53 -48.92 -17.60
C HIS A 673 -0.12 -50.13 -16.91
N PRO A 674 0.60 -51.27 -16.75
CA PRO A 674 0.13 -52.39 -15.94
C PRO A 674 -0.26 -51.94 -14.51
N ILE A 675 -1.33 -52.53 -13.97
CA ILE A 675 -1.90 -52.17 -12.66
C ILE A 675 -1.62 -53.26 -11.62
N GLY A 676 -1.09 -52.88 -10.47
CA GLY A 676 -0.74 -53.79 -9.37
C GLY A 676 -1.92 -54.62 -8.86
N THR A 677 -1.62 -55.77 -8.26
CA THR A 677 -2.62 -56.70 -7.70
C THR A 677 -2.65 -56.64 -6.17
N LYS A 678 -1.51 -56.41 -5.52
CA LYS A 678 -1.43 -56.24 -4.07
C LYS A 678 -2.14 -54.98 -3.63
N HIS A 679 -3.00 -55.13 -2.61
CA HIS A 679 -3.82 -54.05 -2.04
C HIS A 679 -4.68 -53.28 -3.08
N ARG A 680 -4.94 -53.90 -4.24
CA ARG A 680 -5.75 -53.31 -5.31
C ARG A 680 -7.09 -52.83 -4.76
N LYS A 681 -7.45 -51.60 -5.12
CA LYS A 681 -8.75 -51.01 -4.80
C LYS A 681 -9.87 -51.64 -5.65
N GLY A 682 -10.96 -52.01 -5.00
CA GLY A 682 -12.19 -52.43 -5.66
C GLY A 682 -13.13 -51.25 -5.96
N ARG A 683 -14.30 -51.56 -6.53
CA ARG A 683 -15.34 -50.56 -6.85
C ARG A 683 -15.62 -49.59 -5.69
N ASN A 684 -15.95 -48.35 -6.01
CA ASN A 684 -16.20 -47.27 -5.03
C ASN A 684 -15.07 -47.09 -3.99
N ASN A 685 -13.81 -47.22 -4.42
CA ASN A 685 -12.63 -47.09 -3.57
C ASN A 685 -12.59 -48.09 -2.39
N SER A 686 -13.21 -49.27 -2.56
CA SER A 686 -13.16 -50.37 -1.60
C SER A 686 -11.71 -50.82 -1.37
N LYS A 687 -11.36 -51.15 -0.12
CA LYS A 687 -10.03 -51.68 0.25
C LYS A 687 -9.77 -53.09 -0.28
N SER A 688 -10.82 -53.79 -0.70
CA SER A 688 -10.75 -55.14 -1.24
C SER A 688 -11.34 -55.16 -2.64
N ALA A 689 -10.55 -55.58 -3.62
CA ALA A 689 -10.97 -55.80 -5.00
C ALA A 689 -11.55 -57.21 -5.19
N ALA A 690 -12.62 -57.30 -5.98
CA ALA A 690 -13.06 -58.58 -6.54
C ALA A 690 -12.08 -59.07 -7.62
N PRO A 691 -12.08 -60.37 -7.99
CA PRO A 691 -11.14 -60.92 -8.99
C PRO A 691 -11.14 -60.17 -10.34
N ASP A 692 -12.32 -59.70 -10.76
CA ASP A 692 -12.50 -59.01 -12.04
C ASP A 692 -12.48 -57.47 -11.91
N ASP A 693 -12.23 -56.92 -10.72
CA ASP A 693 -12.13 -55.47 -10.56
C ASP A 693 -10.83 -54.96 -11.22
N PRO A 694 -10.91 -53.94 -12.10
CA PRO A 694 -9.76 -53.49 -12.88
C PRO A 694 -8.75 -52.67 -12.04
N GLY A 695 -9.13 -52.23 -10.84
CA GLY A 695 -8.27 -51.42 -9.97
C GLY A 695 -8.08 -49.98 -10.44
N SER A 696 -7.26 -49.24 -9.69
CA SER A 696 -6.87 -47.85 -10.02
C SER A 696 -5.75 -47.83 -11.05
N PRO A 697 -5.87 -47.08 -12.17
CA PRO A 697 -4.76 -46.90 -13.11
C PRO A 697 -3.51 -46.27 -12.47
N TYR A 698 -3.70 -45.47 -11.42
CA TYR A 698 -2.62 -44.82 -10.68
C TYR A 698 -1.79 -45.78 -9.80
N ALA A 699 -2.23 -47.04 -9.63
CA ALA A 699 -1.45 -48.10 -9.01
C ALA A 699 -0.51 -48.77 -10.03
N ILE A 700 0.40 -47.95 -10.57
CA ILE A 700 1.30 -48.29 -11.69
C ILE A 700 2.29 -49.37 -11.28
N GLY A 701 2.41 -50.42 -12.09
CA GLY A 701 3.42 -51.46 -11.95
C GLY A 701 2.82 -52.81 -11.64
N ALA A 702 3.21 -53.80 -12.42
CA ALA A 702 2.96 -55.20 -12.14
C ALA A 702 4.12 -56.05 -12.72
N LYS A 703 3.98 -57.38 -12.73
CA LYS A 703 5.00 -58.27 -13.30
C LYS A 703 5.25 -58.00 -14.80
N GLU A 704 4.26 -57.43 -15.49
CA GLU A 704 4.29 -57.12 -16.92
C GLU A 704 5.09 -55.85 -17.25
N GLY A 705 5.39 -54.98 -16.27
CA GLY A 705 6.17 -53.77 -16.48
C GLY A 705 5.76 -52.58 -15.59
N GLY A 706 6.46 -51.45 -15.78
CA GLY A 706 6.29 -50.20 -15.03
C GLY A 706 5.83 -49.02 -15.88
N HIS A 707 6.37 -47.83 -15.62
CA HIS A 707 6.03 -46.57 -16.31
C HIS A 707 6.38 -46.53 -17.81
N ASP A 708 7.19 -47.46 -18.30
CA ASP A 708 7.61 -47.62 -19.70
C ASP A 708 6.93 -48.81 -20.39
N ALA A 709 5.87 -49.37 -19.76
CA ALA A 709 5.10 -50.48 -20.30
C ALA A 709 3.63 -50.10 -20.54
N LEU A 710 2.97 -50.84 -21.43
CA LEU A 710 1.54 -50.73 -21.69
C LEU A 710 0.77 -51.82 -20.94
N HIS A 711 -0.41 -51.48 -20.43
CA HIS A 711 -1.31 -52.45 -19.83
C HIS A 711 -1.71 -53.50 -20.89
N PRO A 712 -1.52 -54.82 -20.65
CA PRO A 712 -1.73 -55.83 -21.70
C PRO A 712 -3.13 -55.84 -22.32
N ALA A 713 -4.15 -55.51 -21.53
CA ALA A 713 -5.53 -55.43 -22.00
C ALA A 713 -5.84 -54.19 -22.88
N LEU A 714 -4.98 -53.17 -22.89
CA LEU A 714 -5.13 -52.02 -23.78
C LEU A 714 -4.56 -52.29 -25.18
N GLY A 715 -3.51 -53.11 -25.25
CA GLY A 715 -2.83 -53.49 -26.48
C GLY A 715 -1.31 -53.44 -26.36
N THR A 716 -0.67 -53.36 -27.51
CA THR A 716 0.78 -53.31 -27.74
C THR A 716 1.23 -51.90 -28.14
N PHE A 717 2.55 -51.69 -28.27
CA PHE A 717 3.08 -50.41 -28.77
C PHE A 717 2.70 -50.14 -30.23
N ASP A 718 2.46 -51.17 -31.05
CA ASP A 718 1.93 -50.97 -32.40
C ASP A 718 0.48 -50.46 -32.37
N ASP A 719 -0.32 -50.93 -31.41
CA ASP A 719 -1.69 -50.45 -31.22
C ASP A 719 -1.69 -49.01 -30.71
N PHE A 720 -0.78 -48.67 -29.79
CA PHE A 720 -0.57 -47.29 -29.34
C PHE A 720 -0.13 -46.36 -30.47
N ARG A 721 0.80 -46.81 -31.33
CA ARG A 721 1.23 -46.05 -32.50
C ARG A 721 0.08 -45.80 -33.47
N ARG A 722 -0.77 -46.81 -33.74
CA ARG A 722 -1.99 -46.63 -34.55
C ARG A 722 -2.93 -45.59 -33.94
N LEU A 723 -3.14 -45.63 -32.63
CA LEU A 723 -3.94 -44.62 -31.93
C LEU A 723 -3.33 -43.22 -32.08
N ASN A 724 -2.02 -43.09 -31.91
CA ASN A 724 -1.36 -41.80 -32.04
C ASN A 724 -1.48 -41.24 -33.46
N GLU A 725 -1.25 -42.06 -34.49
CA GLU A 725 -1.44 -41.70 -35.90
C GLU A 725 -2.89 -41.28 -36.19
N ALA A 726 -3.88 -42.04 -35.68
CA ALA A 726 -5.29 -41.72 -35.84
C ALA A 726 -5.68 -40.42 -35.13
N ALA A 727 -5.19 -40.19 -33.90
CA ALA A 727 -5.43 -38.95 -33.17
C ALA A 727 -4.89 -37.74 -33.93
N HIS A 728 -3.66 -37.83 -34.44
CA HIS A 728 -3.05 -36.77 -35.25
C HIS A 728 -3.83 -36.53 -36.55
N ALA A 729 -4.32 -37.57 -37.23
CA ALA A 729 -5.18 -37.43 -38.41
C ALA A 729 -6.50 -36.70 -38.12
N HIS A 730 -6.99 -36.79 -36.88
CA HIS A 730 -8.14 -36.03 -36.38
C HIS A 730 -7.77 -34.64 -35.81
N GLY A 731 -6.50 -34.24 -35.83
CA GLY A 731 -6.03 -32.98 -35.25
C GLY A 731 -6.04 -32.96 -33.72
N LEU A 732 -5.89 -34.13 -33.09
CA LEU A 732 -5.80 -34.31 -31.64
C LEU A 732 -4.37 -34.69 -31.25
N ALA A 733 -3.81 -34.01 -30.25
CA ALA A 733 -2.57 -34.43 -29.60
C ALA A 733 -2.87 -35.35 -28.40
N LEU A 734 -2.02 -36.33 -28.14
CA LEU A 734 -2.14 -37.18 -26.96
C LEU A 734 -1.42 -36.55 -25.76
N ALA A 735 -2.08 -36.58 -24.60
CA ALA A 735 -1.48 -36.28 -23.32
C ALA A 735 -1.53 -37.52 -22.43
N LEU A 736 -0.41 -37.84 -21.77
CA LEU A 736 -0.35 -38.94 -20.80
C LEU A 736 -0.21 -38.42 -19.38
N ASP A 737 -0.84 -39.11 -18.44
CA ASP A 737 -0.57 -38.93 -17.02
C ASP A 737 0.85 -39.40 -16.68
N PHE A 738 1.58 -38.57 -15.95
CA PHE A 738 2.88 -38.91 -15.37
C PHE A 738 2.81 -38.86 -13.85
N ALA A 739 2.49 -40.01 -13.25
CA ALA A 739 2.41 -40.19 -11.80
C ALA A 739 3.68 -40.85 -11.25
N VAL A 740 4.47 -40.08 -10.51
CA VAL A 740 5.69 -40.56 -9.84
C VAL A 740 5.34 -41.26 -8.54
N GLN A 741 4.93 -42.52 -8.68
CA GLN A 741 4.56 -43.46 -7.61
C GLN A 741 4.54 -44.88 -8.19
N CYS A 742 4.49 -45.90 -7.32
CA CYS A 742 4.54 -47.31 -7.70
C CYS A 742 3.49 -48.10 -6.93
N SER A 743 2.93 -49.14 -7.54
CA SER A 743 2.22 -50.19 -6.81
C SER A 743 3.22 -51.06 -6.02
N PRO A 744 2.78 -51.83 -5.02
CA PRO A 744 3.61 -52.81 -4.32
C PRO A 744 4.12 -53.98 -5.20
N ASP A 745 3.68 -54.04 -6.46
CA ASP A 745 4.11 -55.03 -7.45
C ASP A 745 5.02 -54.43 -8.54
N HIS A 746 5.37 -53.13 -8.45
CA HIS A 746 6.20 -52.46 -9.44
C HIS A 746 7.63 -53.05 -9.48
N PRO A 747 8.22 -53.30 -10.66
CA PRO A 747 9.56 -53.88 -10.80
C PRO A 747 10.67 -53.12 -10.07
N TRP A 748 10.54 -51.79 -9.90
CA TRP A 748 11.50 -50.98 -9.14
C TRP A 748 11.62 -51.37 -7.66
N LEU A 749 10.59 -51.94 -7.03
CA LEU A 749 10.72 -52.38 -5.63
C LEU A 749 11.72 -53.52 -5.45
N THR A 750 11.95 -54.32 -6.48
CA THR A 750 12.95 -55.41 -6.47
C THR A 750 14.26 -54.99 -7.11
N SER A 751 14.21 -54.31 -8.26
CA SER A 751 15.41 -53.88 -8.99
C SER A 751 16.12 -52.66 -8.40
N HIS A 752 15.39 -51.80 -7.67
CA HIS A 752 15.89 -50.53 -7.14
C HIS A 752 15.33 -50.27 -5.73
N SER A 753 15.47 -51.24 -4.82
CA SER A 753 14.89 -51.15 -3.46
C SER A 753 15.34 -49.91 -2.68
N GLY A 754 16.55 -49.40 -2.95
CA GLY A 754 17.09 -48.18 -2.33
C GLY A 754 16.37 -46.88 -2.71
N TRP A 755 15.48 -46.89 -3.70
CA TRP A 755 14.65 -45.73 -4.07
C TRP A 755 13.42 -45.53 -3.18
N PHE A 756 13.22 -46.35 -2.15
CA PHE A 756 12.03 -46.35 -1.32
C PHE A 756 12.38 -46.27 0.16
N ASP A 757 11.54 -45.60 0.94
CA ASP A 757 11.68 -45.49 2.39
C ASP A 757 11.07 -46.73 3.08
N TRP A 758 11.93 -47.71 3.39
CA TRP A 758 11.56 -48.93 4.11
C TRP A 758 11.53 -48.67 5.62
N ARG A 759 10.44 -49.10 6.27
CA ARG A 759 10.36 -49.07 7.72
C ARG A 759 11.31 -50.10 8.34
N PRO A 760 11.67 -49.94 9.63
CA PRO A 760 12.55 -50.89 10.32
C PRO A 760 12.06 -52.35 10.34
N ASP A 761 10.76 -52.59 10.16
CA ASP A 761 10.15 -53.92 10.08
C ASP A 761 10.12 -54.50 8.65
N GLY A 762 10.69 -53.78 7.67
CA GLY A 762 10.70 -54.18 6.26
C GLY A 762 9.40 -53.87 5.51
N SER A 763 8.44 -53.17 6.12
CA SER A 763 7.23 -52.71 5.43
C SER A 763 7.40 -51.33 4.78
N LEU A 764 6.61 -51.02 3.75
CA LEU A 764 6.60 -49.70 3.12
C LEU A 764 5.48 -48.82 3.69
N ARG A 765 5.72 -47.51 3.72
CA ARG A 765 4.64 -46.52 3.93
C ARG A 765 3.87 -46.39 2.62
N TYR A 766 2.58 -46.73 2.66
CA TYR A 766 1.68 -46.42 1.55
C TYR A 766 1.51 -44.89 1.43
N ALA A 767 1.19 -44.39 0.23
CA ALA A 767 1.07 -42.96 0.00
C ALA A 767 -0.18 -42.38 0.68
N GLU A 768 -0.07 -41.15 1.19
CA GLU A 768 -1.18 -40.40 1.76
C GLU A 768 -1.15 -38.95 1.23
N ASN A 769 -2.34 -38.40 0.96
CA ASN A 769 -2.55 -36.96 0.80
C ASN A 769 -3.70 -36.56 1.74
N PRO A 770 -3.40 -36.29 3.03
CA PRO A 770 -4.42 -36.23 4.07
C PRO A 770 -5.62 -35.33 3.72
N PRO A 771 -6.87 -35.82 3.85
CA PRO A 771 -7.26 -37.08 4.51
C PRO A 771 -7.27 -38.33 3.61
N LYS A 772 -6.91 -38.24 2.32
CA LYS A 772 -6.91 -39.36 1.38
C LYS A 772 -5.77 -40.35 1.69
N LYS A 773 -6.09 -41.65 1.67
CA LYS A 773 -5.15 -42.76 1.85
C LYS A 773 -5.16 -43.64 0.62
N TYR A 774 -3.97 -44.02 0.16
CA TYR A 774 -3.81 -44.82 -1.05
C TYR A 774 -3.02 -46.10 -0.72
N GLU A 775 -3.72 -47.09 -0.16
CA GLU A 775 -3.11 -48.36 0.27
C GLU A 775 -2.54 -49.20 -0.90
N ASP A 776 -2.93 -48.89 -2.14
CA ASP A 776 -2.53 -49.53 -3.38
C ASP A 776 -1.25 -48.95 -4.00
N ILE A 777 -0.65 -47.92 -3.40
CA ILE A 777 0.58 -47.27 -3.91
C ILE A 777 1.58 -46.91 -2.80
N VAL A 778 2.84 -46.84 -3.21
CA VAL A 778 3.99 -46.38 -2.43
C VAL A 778 4.72 -45.26 -3.19
N ASN A 779 5.33 -44.35 -2.44
CA ASN A 779 6.12 -43.26 -3.02
C ASN A 779 7.60 -43.63 -3.08
N VAL A 780 8.28 -43.14 -4.10
CA VAL A 780 9.75 -43.12 -4.16
C VAL A 780 10.30 -42.01 -3.24
N ASP A 781 11.51 -42.20 -2.74
CA ASP A 781 12.30 -41.19 -2.04
C ASP A 781 13.37 -40.63 -3.00
N PHE A 782 13.43 -39.30 -3.11
CA PHE A 782 14.27 -38.60 -4.08
C PHE A 782 15.70 -38.35 -3.59
N TYR A 783 15.98 -38.57 -2.30
CA TYR A 783 17.22 -38.15 -1.66
C TYR A 783 17.91 -39.26 -0.86
N THR A 784 17.50 -40.52 -1.02
CA THR A 784 18.34 -41.64 -0.59
C THR A 784 19.61 -41.69 -1.44
N ASP A 785 20.69 -42.22 -0.88
CA ASP A 785 21.98 -42.31 -1.57
C ASP A 785 21.88 -43.06 -2.92
N ASP A 786 21.05 -44.12 -2.97
CA ASP A 786 20.83 -44.91 -4.18
C ASP A 786 19.89 -44.23 -5.21
N ALA A 787 19.06 -43.27 -4.78
CA ALA A 787 18.14 -42.55 -5.66
C ALA A 787 18.83 -41.39 -6.41
N MET A 788 19.96 -40.90 -5.92
CA MET A 788 20.69 -39.78 -6.53
C MET A 788 21.93 -40.24 -7.30
N PRO A 789 22.06 -39.94 -8.61
CA PRO A 789 21.06 -39.36 -9.52
C PRO A 789 20.13 -40.41 -10.17
N GLY A 790 20.23 -41.68 -9.79
CA GLY A 790 19.61 -42.82 -10.49
C GLY A 790 18.10 -42.68 -10.75
N LEU A 791 17.31 -42.37 -9.71
CA LEU A 791 15.86 -42.17 -9.84
C LEU A 791 15.53 -40.97 -10.74
N TRP A 792 16.29 -39.87 -10.62
CA TRP A 792 16.05 -38.66 -11.40
C TRP A 792 16.25 -38.93 -12.90
N LEU A 793 17.33 -39.65 -13.23
CA LEU A 793 17.61 -40.07 -14.60
C LEU A 793 16.55 -41.05 -15.12
N ALA A 794 16.15 -42.05 -14.34
CA ALA A 794 15.12 -43.01 -14.73
C ALA A 794 13.77 -42.32 -15.04
N LEU A 795 13.36 -41.37 -14.20
CA LEU A 795 12.12 -40.61 -14.43
C LEU A 795 12.20 -39.71 -15.66
N ARG A 796 13.34 -39.08 -15.93
CA ARG A 796 13.58 -38.35 -17.19
C ARG A 796 13.48 -39.30 -18.38
N ASP A 797 14.11 -40.47 -18.30
CA ASP A 797 14.16 -41.44 -19.39
C ASP A 797 12.79 -42.03 -19.71
N VAL A 798 11.91 -42.18 -18.72
CA VAL A 798 10.48 -42.50 -18.93
C VAL A 798 9.79 -41.42 -19.78
N VAL A 799 10.02 -40.13 -19.49
CA VAL A 799 9.45 -39.03 -20.28
C VAL A 799 9.99 -39.06 -21.72
N LEU A 800 11.31 -39.22 -21.88
CA LEU A 800 11.95 -39.33 -23.20
C LEU A 800 11.47 -40.55 -23.99
N PHE A 801 11.21 -41.67 -23.31
CA PHE A 801 10.64 -42.88 -23.91
C PHE A 801 9.28 -42.60 -24.54
N TRP A 802 8.36 -41.94 -23.82
CA TRP A 802 7.04 -41.60 -24.36
C TRP A 802 7.09 -40.51 -25.44
N ILE A 803 8.04 -39.57 -25.36
CA ILE A 803 8.32 -38.64 -26.47
C ILE A 803 8.74 -39.41 -27.72
N GLY A 804 9.57 -40.45 -27.58
CA GLY A 804 9.92 -41.37 -28.68
C GLY A 804 8.73 -42.09 -29.32
N HIS A 805 7.62 -42.23 -28.58
CA HIS A 805 6.33 -42.74 -29.07
C HIS A 805 5.36 -41.65 -29.54
N GLY A 806 5.82 -40.40 -29.62
CA GLY A 806 5.08 -39.26 -30.18
C GLY A 806 4.15 -38.56 -29.19
N VAL A 807 4.37 -38.70 -27.88
CA VAL A 807 3.65 -37.97 -26.82
C VAL A 807 4.41 -36.70 -26.47
N THR A 808 3.78 -35.54 -26.66
CA THR A 808 4.40 -34.23 -26.36
C THR A 808 3.74 -33.49 -25.19
N LEU A 809 2.67 -34.05 -24.60
CA LEU A 809 1.98 -33.46 -23.47
C LEU A 809 1.96 -34.42 -22.27
N PHE A 810 2.34 -33.92 -21.10
CA PHE A 810 2.35 -34.69 -19.87
C PHE A 810 1.54 -33.97 -18.80
N ARG A 811 0.46 -34.60 -18.32
CA ARG A 811 -0.25 -34.18 -17.10
C ARG A 811 0.49 -34.81 -15.93
N VAL A 812 1.18 -34.00 -15.14
CA VAL A 812 1.97 -34.49 -14.01
C VAL A 812 1.11 -34.53 -12.76
N ASP A 813 0.99 -35.72 -12.16
CA ASP A 813 0.18 -35.96 -10.97
C ASP A 813 0.86 -35.42 -9.70
N ASN A 814 0.12 -34.62 -8.93
CA ASN A 814 0.52 -34.11 -7.62
C ASN A 814 2.00 -33.64 -7.53
N PRO A 815 2.54 -32.80 -8.45
CA PRO A 815 3.96 -32.45 -8.48
C PRO A 815 4.41 -31.71 -7.22
N HIS A 816 3.48 -31.07 -6.50
CA HIS A 816 3.72 -30.40 -5.23
C HIS A 816 4.14 -31.34 -4.08
N THR A 817 4.02 -32.65 -4.27
CA THR A 817 4.48 -33.67 -3.31
C THR A 817 5.90 -34.16 -3.60
N LYS A 818 6.51 -33.73 -4.72
CA LYS A 818 7.86 -34.11 -5.17
C LYS A 818 8.79 -32.88 -5.11
N PRO A 819 10.13 -33.07 -5.07
CA PRO A 819 11.06 -31.95 -4.87
C PRO A 819 11.02 -30.93 -6.03
N LEU A 820 11.00 -29.64 -5.70
CA LEU A 820 11.05 -28.57 -6.71
C LEU A 820 12.34 -28.60 -7.57
N PRO A 821 13.55 -28.83 -7.02
CA PRO A 821 14.76 -28.90 -7.83
C PRO A 821 14.73 -30.02 -8.87
N PHE A 822 14.08 -31.15 -8.56
CA PHE A 822 13.89 -32.24 -9.50
C PHE A 822 13.06 -31.80 -10.72
N TRP A 823 11.92 -31.15 -10.48
CA TRP A 823 11.08 -30.65 -11.57
C TRP A 823 11.76 -29.58 -12.41
N GLU A 824 12.45 -28.63 -11.75
CA GLU A 824 13.21 -27.58 -12.42
C GLU A 824 14.26 -28.18 -13.35
N TRP A 825 15.02 -29.19 -12.88
CA TRP A 825 16.01 -29.90 -13.67
C TRP A 825 15.39 -30.75 -14.79
N LEU A 826 14.37 -31.56 -14.49
CA LEU A 826 13.77 -32.49 -15.47
C LEU A 826 13.15 -31.72 -16.63
N ILE A 827 12.36 -30.68 -16.34
CA ILE A 827 11.68 -29.89 -17.37
C ILE A 827 12.71 -29.14 -18.22
N ALA A 828 13.71 -28.52 -17.60
CA ALA A 828 14.77 -27.81 -18.33
C ALA A 828 15.58 -28.78 -19.21
N THR A 829 15.88 -29.97 -18.72
CA THR A 829 16.63 -30.99 -19.46
C THR A 829 15.83 -31.52 -20.66
N VAL A 830 14.57 -31.91 -20.45
CA VAL A 830 13.71 -32.41 -21.53
C VAL A 830 13.50 -31.34 -22.60
N ARG A 831 13.23 -30.09 -22.21
CA ARG A 831 12.96 -29.00 -23.16
C ARG A 831 14.21 -28.42 -23.84
N ALA A 832 15.41 -28.77 -23.38
CA ALA A 832 16.63 -28.43 -24.10
C ALA A 832 16.70 -29.17 -25.46
N ASP A 833 16.26 -30.44 -25.48
CA ASP A 833 16.25 -31.28 -26.68
C ASP A 833 14.87 -31.35 -27.36
N HIS A 834 13.78 -31.22 -26.59
CA HIS A 834 12.39 -31.32 -27.02
C HIS A 834 11.57 -30.09 -26.58
N PRO A 835 11.80 -28.90 -27.18
CA PRO A 835 11.16 -27.65 -26.78
C PRO A 835 9.63 -27.63 -26.99
N GLU A 836 9.10 -28.57 -27.77
CA GLU A 836 7.67 -28.78 -28.04
C GLU A 836 6.90 -29.42 -26.87
N VAL A 837 7.60 -29.95 -25.87
CA VAL A 837 6.97 -30.68 -24.77
C VAL A 837 6.29 -29.73 -23.77
N VAL A 838 5.05 -30.05 -23.43
CA VAL A 838 4.20 -29.27 -22.51
C VAL A 838 3.92 -30.07 -21.25
N PHE A 839 4.22 -29.47 -20.09
CA PHE A 839 3.90 -30.06 -18.78
C PHE A 839 2.75 -29.32 -18.10
N LEU A 840 1.71 -30.06 -17.72
CA LEU A 840 0.57 -29.57 -16.94
C LEU A 840 0.74 -30.00 -15.48
N SER A 841 0.81 -29.03 -14.54
CA SER A 841 0.91 -29.32 -13.12
C SER A 841 -0.47 -29.55 -12.49
N GLU A 842 -0.78 -30.76 -12.04
CA GLU A 842 -1.95 -31.01 -11.20
C GLU A 842 -1.66 -30.71 -9.73
N ALA A 843 -1.68 -29.43 -9.37
CA ALA A 843 -1.31 -28.97 -8.03
C ALA A 843 -2.46 -28.25 -7.34
N PHE A 844 -3.36 -28.99 -6.69
CA PHE A 844 -4.36 -28.43 -5.79
C PHE A 844 -3.76 -28.24 -4.38
N THR A 845 -2.92 -27.21 -4.25
CA THR A 845 -2.20 -26.86 -3.02
C THR A 845 -2.23 -25.35 -2.80
N ARG A 846 -1.58 -24.79 -1.79
CA ARG A 846 -1.56 -23.33 -1.51
C ARG A 846 -0.99 -22.51 -2.70
N PRO A 847 -1.45 -21.26 -2.93
CA PRO A 847 -1.12 -20.49 -4.15
C PRO A 847 0.39 -20.33 -4.41
N LYS A 848 1.17 -20.04 -3.36
CA LYS A 848 2.62 -19.85 -3.48
C LYS A 848 3.35 -21.07 -4.07
N MET A 849 2.87 -22.28 -3.75
CA MET A 849 3.45 -23.51 -4.30
C MET A 849 3.03 -23.71 -5.76
N MET A 850 1.77 -23.43 -6.11
CA MET A 850 1.29 -23.47 -7.50
C MET A 850 2.09 -22.52 -8.39
N TYR A 851 2.27 -21.27 -7.94
CA TYR A 851 3.07 -20.27 -8.65
C TYR A 851 4.53 -20.66 -8.74
N ARG A 852 5.09 -21.29 -7.69
CA ARG A 852 6.47 -21.78 -7.73
C ARG A 852 6.67 -22.87 -8.78
N LEU A 853 5.74 -23.82 -8.91
CA LEU A 853 5.77 -24.87 -9.94
C LEU A 853 5.72 -24.26 -11.35
N ALA A 854 4.85 -23.27 -11.58
CA ALA A 854 4.81 -22.58 -12.86
C ALA A 854 6.14 -21.85 -13.16
N LYS A 855 6.72 -21.15 -12.18
CA LYS A 855 8.01 -20.43 -12.35
C LYS A 855 9.17 -21.35 -12.75
N ILE A 856 9.24 -22.56 -12.19
CA ILE A 856 10.36 -23.48 -12.44
C ILE A 856 10.25 -24.28 -13.75
N GLY A 857 9.14 -24.15 -14.49
CA GLY A 857 9.07 -24.67 -15.87
C GLY A 857 7.73 -25.24 -16.31
N PHE A 858 6.78 -25.51 -15.40
CA PHE A 858 5.48 -26.09 -15.80
C PHE A 858 4.70 -25.14 -16.72
N SER A 859 4.42 -25.57 -17.95
CA SER A 859 3.77 -24.77 -19.00
C SER A 859 2.34 -24.35 -18.62
N GLN A 860 1.61 -25.23 -17.94
CA GLN A 860 0.21 -25.08 -17.58
C GLN A 860 -0.02 -25.49 -16.13
N SER A 861 -1.07 -24.98 -15.50
CA SER A 861 -1.41 -25.29 -14.12
C SER A 861 -2.90 -25.47 -13.91
N TYR A 862 -3.29 -26.58 -13.26
CA TYR A 862 -4.62 -26.68 -12.65
C TYR A 862 -4.85 -25.54 -11.66
N THR A 863 -6.13 -25.29 -11.35
CA THR A 863 -6.56 -24.08 -10.65
C THR A 863 -7.64 -24.35 -9.64
N TYR A 864 -8.04 -23.33 -8.87
CA TYR A 864 -9.17 -23.44 -7.96
C TYR A 864 -10.53 -23.20 -8.62
N PHE A 865 -10.59 -23.22 -9.96
CA PHE A 865 -11.79 -22.90 -10.72
C PHE A 865 -13.03 -23.63 -10.18
N THR A 866 -12.94 -24.94 -9.91
CA THR A 866 -14.03 -25.80 -9.41
C THR A 866 -14.63 -25.34 -8.07
N TRP A 867 -13.85 -24.64 -7.24
CA TRP A 867 -14.25 -24.12 -5.92
C TRP A 867 -14.46 -22.60 -5.93
N ARG A 868 -14.80 -22.02 -7.08
CA ARG A 868 -15.34 -20.66 -7.22
C ARG A 868 -16.78 -20.77 -7.69
N HIS A 869 -17.69 -20.08 -7.00
CA HIS A 869 -19.13 -20.21 -7.19
C HIS A 869 -19.79 -18.86 -7.46
N SER A 870 -19.47 -17.84 -6.65
CA SER A 870 -20.13 -16.54 -6.74
C SER A 870 -19.47 -15.60 -7.76
N LYS A 871 -20.21 -14.58 -8.19
CA LYS A 871 -19.71 -13.50 -9.05
C LYS A 871 -18.44 -12.86 -8.49
N GLN A 872 -18.42 -12.53 -7.20
CA GLN A 872 -17.26 -11.91 -6.57
C GLN A 872 -16.06 -12.86 -6.50
N GLU A 873 -16.27 -14.14 -6.18
CA GLU A 873 -15.20 -15.14 -6.16
C GLU A 873 -14.52 -15.31 -7.52
N PHE A 874 -15.30 -15.28 -8.61
CA PHE A 874 -14.74 -15.29 -9.97
C PHE A 874 -13.99 -14.00 -10.30
N ILE A 875 -14.55 -12.84 -9.96
CA ILE A 875 -13.89 -11.55 -10.18
C ILE A 875 -12.55 -11.51 -9.44
N ASP A 876 -12.54 -11.85 -8.15
CA ASP A 876 -11.32 -11.83 -7.32
C ASP A 876 -10.26 -12.77 -7.89
N TYR A 877 -10.65 -14.01 -8.21
CA TYR A 877 -9.70 -15.03 -8.66
C TYR A 877 -9.12 -14.71 -10.04
N LEU A 878 -9.95 -14.29 -11.00
CA LEU A 878 -9.47 -13.96 -12.34
C LEU A 878 -8.73 -12.62 -12.38
N SER A 879 -9.08 -11.67 -11.49
CA SER A 879 -8.29 -10.45 -11.32
C SER A 879 -6.90 -10.77 -10.77
N GLU A 880 -6.76 -11.74 -9.85
CA GLU A 880 -5.45 -12.21 -9.40
C GLU A 880 -4.66 -12.83 -10.56
N LEU A 881 -5.25 -13.78 -11.28
CA LEU A 881 -4.57 -14.54 -12.34
C LEU A 881 -4.16 -13.69 -13.54
N THR A 882 -4.85 -12.58 -13.81
CA THR A 882 -4.55 -11.68 -14.93
C THR A 882 -3.57 -10.56 -14.58
N ARG A 883 -3.16 -10.43 -13.30
CA ARG A 883 -2.11 -9.48 -12.91
C ARG A 883 -0.83 -9.70 -13.74
N PRO A 884 -0.20 -8.65 -14.27
CA PRO A 884 0.96 -8.79 -15.16
C PRO A 884 2.10 -9.64 -14.58
N ASP A 885 2.37 -9.53 -13.28
CA ASP A 885 3.43 -10.29 -12.62
C ASP A 885 3.12 -11.79 -12.50
N ILE A 886 1.85 -12.20 -12.45
CA ILE A 886 1.43 -13.61 -12.41
C ILE A 886 1.25 -14.15 -13.83
N ALA A 887 0.53 -13.41 -14.68
CA ALA A 887 0.22 -13.81 -16.06
C ALA A 887 1.48 -13.99 -16.92
N ALA A 888 2.62 -13.39 -16.53
CA ALA A 888 3.90 -13.57 -17.19
C ALA A 888 4.43 -15.02 -17.15
N TYR A 889 4.01 -15.85 -16.19
CA TYR A 889 4.51 -17.24 -16.07
C TYR A 889 3.42 -18.28 -15.76
N PHE A 890 2.25 -17.88 -15.28
CA PHE A 890 1.18 -18.78 -14.88
C PHE A 890 0.11 -18.86 -15.98
N ARG A 891 -0.22 -20.08 -16.43
CA ARG A 891 -1.31 -20.31 -17.39
C ARG A 891 -2.39 -21.19 -16.75
N PRO A 892 -3.56 -20.63 -16.41
CA PRO A 892 -4.61 -21.35 -15.70
C PRO A 892 -5.32 -22.33 -16.62
N HIS A 893 -5.34 -23.61 -16.26
CA HIS A 893 -6.08 -24.66 -16.94
C HIS A 893 -7.39 -24.94 -16.20
N PHE A 894 -8.52 -24.63 -16.82
CA PHE A 894 -9.84 -24.72 -16.22
C PHE A 894 -10.52 -26.04 -16.58
N PHE A 895 -10.18 -27.10 -15.86
CA PHE A 895 -10.98 -28.33 -15.88
C PHE A 895 -12.31 -28.12 -15.17
N VAL A 896 -13.42 -28.44 -15.85
CA VAL A 896 -14.78 -28.32 -15.28
C VAL A 896 -15.10 -29.41 -14.27
N ASN A 897 -14.47 -30.57 -14.44
CA ASN A 897 -14.49 -31.73 -13.56
C ASN A 897 -13.20 -32.54 -13.76
N THR A 898 -12.90 -33.45 -12.85
CA THR A 898 -11.83 -34.45 -13.00
C THR A 898 -12.31 -35.77 -12.38
N PRO A 899 -11.65 -36.93 -12.63
CA PRO A 899 -12.05 -38.19 -12.00
C PRO A 899 -12.07 -38.16 -10.46
N ASP A 900 -11.34 -37.22 -9.86
CA ASP A 900 -11.25 -36.98 -8.42
C ASP A 900 -12.16 -35.86 -7.90
N ILE A 901 -12.69 -35.03 -8.80
CA ILE A 901 -13.46 -33.82 -8.48
C ILE A 901 -14.73 -33.82 -9.34
N ASN A 902 -15.81 -34.34 -8.75
CA ASN A 902 -17.21 -34.05 -9.06
C ASN A 902 -17.63 -32.83 -8.21
N PRO A 903 -17.50 -31.59 -8.71
CA PRO A 903 -17.68 -30.38 -7.91
C PRO A 903 -19.07 -30.34 -7.27
N LEU A 904 -19.15 -29.92 -6.00
CA LEU A 904 -20.43 -29.85 -5.26
C LEU A 904 -21.52 -29.09 -6.01
N PHE A 905 -21.15 -28.03 -6.74
CA PHE A 905 -22.07 -27.26 -7.58
C PHE A 905 -22.76 -28.12 -8.65
N LEU A 906 -22.05 -29.04 -9.30
CA LEU A 906 -22.62 -29.90 -10.35
C LEU A 906 -23.53 -31.00 -9.79
N GLN A 907 -23.32 -31.41 -8.53
CA GLN A 907 -24.10 -32.46 -7.88
C GLN A 907 -25.59 -32.13 -7.75
N THR A 908 -25.94 -30.84 -7.64
CA THR A 908 -27.31 -30.39 -7.33
C THR A 908 -27.92 -29.45 -8.37
N SER A 909 -27.12 -28.91 -9.31
CA SER A 909 -27.57 -27.88 -10.26
C SER A 909 -28.28 -28.42 -11.50
N GLY A 910 -28.21 -29.72 -11.77
CA GLY A 910 -28.74 -30.31 -13.00
C GLY A 910 -28.06 -29.76 -14.26
N ARG A 911 -28.64 -30.02 -15.44
CA ARG A 911 -28.10 -29.57 -16.74
C ARG A 911 -27.68 -28.09 -16.80
N PRO A 912 -28.46 -27.12 -16.25
CA PRO A 912 -28.06 -25.71 -16.22
C PRO A 912 -26.67 -25.48 -15.62
N GLY A 913 -26.32 -26.16 -14.53
CA GLY A 913 -25.01 -26.01 -13.91
C GLY A 913 -23.86 -26.45 -14.82
N PHE A 914 -24.03 -27.53 -15.57
CA PHE A 914 -23.03 -28.00 -16.54
C PHE A 914 -22.82 -26.96 -17.65
N LEU A 915 -23.91 -26.36 -18.16
CA LEU A 915 -23.84 -25.27 -19.14
C LEU A 915 -23.07 -24.05 -18.61
N ILE A 916 -23.39 -23.62 -17.38
CA ILE A 916 -22.73 -22.50 -16.70
C ILE A 916 -21.22 -22.76 -16.56
N ARG A 917 -20.84 -23.94 -16.05
CA ARG A 917 -19.43 -24.30 -15.85
C ARG A 917 -18.66 -24.43 -17.15
N ALA A 918 -19.28 -24.98 -18.19
CA ALA A 918 -18.68 -25.06 -19.52
C ALA A 918 -18.39 -23.67 -20.08
N ALA A 919 -19.38 -22.76 -20.06
CA ALA A 919 -19.20 -21.39 -20.55
C ALA A 919 -18.13 -20.61 -19.77
N LEU A 920 -18.14 -20.69 -18.42
CA LEU A 920 -17.13 -20.04 -17.59
C LEU A 920 -15.71 -20.53 -17.92
N ALA A 921 -15.51 -21.85 -18.02
CA ALA A 921 -14.20 -22.42 -18.32
C ALA A 921 -13.73 -22.06 -19.74
N ALA A 922 -14.64 -22.18 -20.70
CA ALA A 922 -14.40 -21.94 -22.13
C ALA A 922 -14.13 -20.46 -22.46
N LEU A 923 -14.65 -19.50 -21.69
CA LEU A 923 -14.53 -18.07 -22.03
C LEU A 923 -13.50 -17.32 -21.17
N LEU A 924 -13.21 -17.80 -19.94
CA LEU A 924 -12.30 -17.10 -19.02
C LEU A 924 -10.84 -17.56 -19.11
N SER A 925 -10.56 -18.71 -19.74
CA SER A 925 -9.18 -19.18 -19.97
C SER A 925 -8.96 -19.68 -21.39
N GLY A 926 -7.75 -19.47 -21.93
CA GLY A 926 -7.31 -20.14 -23.15
C GLY A 926 -7.18 -21.66 -23.00
N LEU A 927 -7.09 -22.17 -21.77
CA LEU A 927 -6.95 -23.60 -21.47
C LEU A 927 -8.14 -24.06 -20.64
N TRP A 928 -8.90 -25.02 -21.17
CA TRP A 928 -9.97 -25.67 -20.42
C TRP A 928 -10.02 -27.16 -20.71
N GLY A 929 -10.61 -27.92 -19.79
CA GLY A 929 -10.63 -29.37 -19.86
C GLY A 929 -11.94 -29.97 -19.38
N VAL A 930 -12.27 -31.14 -19.91
CA VAL A 930 -13.49 -31.90 -19.60
C VAL A 930 -13.11 -33.35 -19.38
N TYR A 931 -13.55 -33.94 -18.27
CA TYR A 931 -13.49 -35.39 -18.05
C TYR A 931 -14.80 -36.06 -18.50
N SER A 932 -14.66 -37.14 -19.27
CA SER A 932 -15.75 -37.90 -19.89
C SER A 932 -16.86 -38.25 -18.89
N GLY A 933 -18.10 -37.95 -19.27
CA GLY A 933 -19.29 -38.05 -18.41
C GLY A 933 -19.85 -36.66 -18.08
N PHE A 934 -19.04 -35.61 -18.11
CA PHE A 934 -19.52 -34.23 -17.98
C PHE A 934 -20.54 -33.87 -19.07
N GLU A 935 -20.28 -34.28 -20.31
CA GLU A 935 -21.19 -34.02 -21.42
C GLU A 935 -22.56 -34.69 -21.24
N LEU A 936 -22.63 -35.73 -20.41
CA LEU A 936 -23.86 -36.45 -20.06
C LEU A 936 -24.52 -35.90 -18.79
N CYS A 937 -23.99 -34.81 -18.24
CA CYS A 937 -24.37 -34.24 -16.95
C CYS A 937 -24.28 -35.24 -15.78
N GLU A 938 -23.27 -36.13 -15.80
CA GLU A 938 -23.06 -37.07 -14.70
C GLU A 938 -22.67 -36.32 -13.42
N SER A 939 -23.50 -36.45 -12.40
CA SER A 939 -23.39 -35.68 -11.15
C SER A 939 -23.50 -36.52 -9.88
N ALA A 940 -23.83 -37.81 -10.01
CA ALA A 940 -23.98 -38.71 -8.88
C ALA A 940 -22.65 -38.83 -8.09
N ALA A 941 -22.72 -38.56 -6.79
CA ALA A 941 -21.57 -38.51 -5.90
C ALA A 941 -21.66 -39.54 -4.77
N LEU A 942 -20.51 -39.93 -4.24
CA LEU A 942 -20.46 -40.53 -2.91
C LEU A 942 -20.91 -39.48 -1.90
N ALA A 943 -21.86 -39.85 -1.02
CA ALA A 943 -22.52 -38.90 -0.13
C ALA A 943 -21.54 -38.04 0.67
N GLY A 944 -21.67 -36.71 0.57
CA GLY A 944 -20.84 -35.74 1.26
C GLY A 944 -19.40 -35.62 0.73
N ARG A 945 -19.11 -36.16 -0.46
CA ARG A 945 -17.78 -36.13 -1.09
C ARG A 945 -17.86 -35.53 -2.49
N GLU A 946 -16.72 -35.03 -2.96
CA GLU A 946 -16.54 -34.63 -4.37
C GLU A 946 -16.11 -35.83 -5.24
N GLU A 947 -16.20 -37.07 -4.76
CA GLU A 947 -15.92 -38.27 -5.54
C GLU A 947 -17.18 -38.74 -6.28
N TYR A 948 -17.05 -39.12 -7.55
CA TYR A 948 -18.13 -39.75 -8.32
C TYR A 948 -18.58 -41.07 -7.67
N LEU A 949 -19.90 -41.29 -7.64
CA LEU A 949 -20.47 -42.61 -7.36
C LEU A 949 -20.10 -43.56 -8.50
N ASP A 950 -19.74 -44.80 -8.17
CA ASP A 950 -19.30 -45.83 -9.12
C ASP A 950 -18.16 -45.30 -10.01
N SER A 951 -17.19 -44.60 -9.40
CA SER A 951 -16.12 -43.90 -10.10
C SER A 951 -15.39 -44.81 -11.10
N GLU A 952 -15.20 -44.31 -12.33
CA GLU A 952 -14.49 -44.97 -13.42
C GLU A 952 -13.03 -45.29 -13.07
N LYS A 953 -12.47 -44.63 -12.05
CA LYS A 953 -11.16 -44.97 -11.48
C LYS A 953 -11.08 -46.41 -10.97
N TYR A 954 -12.19 -47.02 -10.55
CA TYR A 954 -12.18 -48.35 -9.92
C TYR A 954 -13.03 -49.40 -10.65
N GLN A 955 -13.70 -49.02 -11.74
CA GLN A 955 -14.54 -49.93 -12.53
C GLN A 955 -14.61 -49.49 -13.99
N LEU A 956 -14.97 -50.43 -14.87
CA LEU A 956 -15.29 -50.11 -16.26
C LEU A 956 -16.66 -49.42 -16.35
N ARG A 957 -16.79 -48.47 -17.27
CA ARG A 957 -18.05 -47.80 -17.59
C ARG A 957 -18.37 -47.99 -19.07
N ALA A 958 -19.66 -48.00 -19.38
CA ALA A 958 -20.15 -47.88 -20.75
C ALA A 958 -21.21 -46.77 -20.75
N TRP A 959 -21.04 -45.81 -21.64
CA TRP A 959 -21.83 -44.59 -21.65
C TRP A 959 -22.82 -44.59 -22.82
N ASP A 960 -24.07 -44.18 -22.57
CA ASP A 960 -24.99 -43.80 -23.64
C ASP A 960 -24.69 -42.35 -24.05
N TRP A 961 -23.87 -42.21 -25.08
CA TRP A 961 -23.42 -40.90 -25.59
C TRP A 961 -24.55 -40.05 -26.17
N ASN A 962 -25.70 -40.64 -26.49
CA ASN A 962 -26.86 -39.95 -27.04
C ASN A 962 -27.97 -39.74 -26.01
N ARG A 963 -27.67 -39.95 -24.71
CA ARG A 963 -28.64 -39.77 -23.62
C ARG A 963 -29.33 -38.40 -23.74
N PRO A 964 -30.68 -38.34 -23.68
CA PRO A 964 -31.40 -37.06 -23.71
C PRO A 964 -30.94 -36.12 -22.60
N GLY A 965 -30.77 -34.83 -22.93
CA GLY A 965 -30.33 -33.81 -21.97
C GLY A 965 -28.81 -33.65 -21.86
N ASN A 966 -28.00 -34.35 -22.67
CA ASN A 966 -26.57 -34.09 -22.79
C ASN A 966 -26.26 -32.64 -23.26
N VAL A 967 -25.01 -32.23 -23.10
CA VAL A 967 -24.49 -30.89 -23.45
C VAL A 967 -23.39 -30.94 -24.53
N VAL A 968 -23.39 -32.00 -25.35
CA VAL A 968 -22.39 -32.21 -26.41
C VAL A 968 -22.40 -31.07 -27.44
N GLN A 969 -23.58 -30.58 -27.81
CA GLN A 969 -23.74 -29.52 -28.81
C GLN A 969 -23.21 -28.17 -28.30
N GLU A 970 -23.46 -27.85 -27.03
CA GLU A 970 -23.00 -26.61 -26.39
C GLU A 970 -21.48 -26.62 -26.20
N ILE A 971 -20.89 -27.75 -25.81
CA ILE A 971 -19.43 -27.91 -25.79
C ILE A 971 -18.85 -27.67 -27.19
N ALA A 972 -19.45 -28.27 -28.23
CA ALA A 972 -19.02 -28.07 -29.61
C ALA A 972 -19.14 -26.62 -30.08
N GLN A 973 -20.20 -25.92 -29.69
CA GLN A 973 -20.43 -24.50 -30.00
C GLN A 973 -19.40 -23.61 -29.29
N LEU A 974 -19.17 -23.80 -27.99
CA LEU A 974 -18.17 -23.05 -27.22
C LEU A 974 -16.76 -23.23 -27.79
N ASN A 975 -16.37 -24.45 -28.16
CA ASN A 975 -15.07 -24.70 -28.80
C ASN A 975 -14.95 -24.07 -30.19
N ARG A 976 -16.04 -23.99 -30.97
CA ARG A 976 -16.05 -23.26 -32.24
C ARG A 976 -15.87 -21.75 -32.02
N ILE A 977 -16.59 -21.17 -31.06
CA ILE A 977 -16.47 -19.76 -30.69
C ILE A 977 -15.03 -19.46 -30.26
N ARG A 978 -14.47 -20.25 -29.35
CA ARG A 978 -13.09 -20.10 -28.88
C ARG A 978 -12.09 -20.05 -30.02
N ARG A 979 -12.17 -20.96 -30.99
CA ARG A 979 -11.24 -21.02 -32.13
C ARG A 979 -11.38 -19.85 -33.11
N ALA A 980 -12.57 -19.27 -33.21
CA ALA A 980 -12.83 -18.17 -34.12
C ALA A 980 -12.37 -16.80 -33.56
N HIS A 981 -12.20 -16.71 -32.24
CA HIS A 981 -11.94 -15.44 -31.53
C HIS A 981 -10.62 -15.49 -30.75
N PRO A 982 -9.52 -14.93 -31.31
CA PRO A 982 -8.22 -14.84 -30.64
C PRO A 982 -8.25 -14.22 -29.24
N ALA A 983 -9.23 -13.36 -28.93
CA ALA A 983 -9.45 -12.82 -27.59
C ALA A 983 -9.68 -13.91 -26.52
N LEU A 984 -10.18 -15.09 -26.93
CA LEU A 984 -10.44 -16.25 -26.08
C LEU A 984 -9.25 -17.24 -26.03
N HIS A 985 -8.16 -16.99 -26.76
CA HIS A 985 -7.01 -17.89 -26.80
C HIS A 985 -6.08 -17.78 -25.57
N THR A 986 -6.40 -16.91 -24.62
CA THR A 986 -5.62 -16.70 -23.41
C THR A 986 -6.54 -16.29 -22.27
N HIS A 987 -6.07 -16.38 -21.03
CA HIS A 987 -6.76 -15.82 -19.86
C HIS A 987 -6.57 -14.30 -19.75
N ARG A 988 -5.54 -13.74 -20.40
CA ARG A 988 -5.24 -12.29 -20.45
C ARG A 988 -6.31 -11.49 -21.22
N GLY A 989 -6.26 -10.16 -21.14
CA GLY A 989 -7.19 -9.28 -21.86
C GLY A 989 -8.65 -9.34 -21.35
N LEU A 990 -8.82 -9.71 -20.08
CA LEU A 990 -10.12 -9.82 -19.41
C LEU A 990 -10.43 -8.54 -18.64
N THR A 991 -11.61 -7.98 -18.87
CA THR A 991 -12.16 -6.86 -18.10
C THR A 991 -13.54 -7.23 -17.60
N PHE A 992 -13.78 -7.12 -16.30
CA PHE A 992 -15.13 -7.26 -15.74
C PHE A 992 -15.90 -5.95 -15.84
N HIS A 993 -17.14 -6.04 -16.29
CA HIS A 993 -18.05 -4.90 -16.41
C HIS A 993 -19.26 -5.10 -15.52
N ASN A 994 -19.97 -4.01 -15.26
CA ASN A 994 -21.11 -4.07 -14.35
C ASN A 994 -22.37 -4.58 -15.07
N ALA A 995 -22.93 -5.67 -14.53
CA ALA A 995 -24.32 -6.04 -14.68
C ALA A 995 -24.99 -5.88 -13.30
N PHE A 996 -26.13 -5.19 -13.23
CA PHE A 996 -26.80 -4.79 -11.99
C PHE A 996 -27.58 -5.93 -11.31
N ASP A 997 -27.02 -7.14 -11.32
CA ASP A 997 -27.52 -8.32 -10.62
C ASP A 997 -26.33 -9.13 -10.06
N PRO A 998 -26.41 -9.66 -8.82
CA PRO A 998 -25.31 -10.41 -8.21
C PRO A 998 -25.07 -11.80 -8.81
N HIS A 999 -26.04 -12.36 -9.55
CA HIS A 999 -25.94 -13.67 -10.21
C HIS A 999 -25.45 -13.56 -11.65
N ILE A 1000 -25.53 -12.39 -12.30
CA ILE A 1000 -25.02 -12.20 -13.67
C ILE A 1000 -23.58 -11.70 -13.66
N LEU A 1001 -22.64 -12.58 -14.05
CA LEU A 1001 -21.25 -12.23 -14.33
C LEU A 1001 -21.14 -11.70 -15.77
N TYR A 1002 -20.61 -10.49 -15.93
CA TYR A 1002 -20.49 -9.85 -17.24
C TYR A 1002 -19.07 -9.33 -17.46
N PHE A 1003 -18.48 -9.65 -18.61
CA PHE A 1003 -17.08 -9.36 -18.89
C PHE A 1003 -16.79 -9.23 -20.38
N ALA A 1004 -15.68 -8.58 -20.68
CA ALA A 1004 -15.09 -8.49 -22.01
C ALA A 1004 -13.78 -9.30 -22.07
N LYS A 1005 -13.56 -9.96 -23.20
CA LYS A 1005 -12.29 -10.56 -23.62
C LYS A 1005 -11.80 -9.80 -24.84
N THR A 1006 -10.56 -9.33 -24.80
CA THR A 1006 -10.01 -8.45 -25.83
C THR A 1006 -8.61 -8.86 -26.26
N THR A 1007 -8.31 -8.73 -27.55
CA THR A 1007 -6.91 -8.70 -28.02
C THR A 1007 -6.23 -7.39 -27.59
N PRO A 1008 -4.89 -7.33 -27.48
CA PRO A 1008 -4.19 -6.09 -27.13
C PRO A 1008 -4.49 -4.90 -28.05
N ARG A 1009 -4.80 -5.18 -29.33
CA ARG A 1009 -5.17 -4.18 -30.33
C ARG A 1009 -6.66 -3.85 -30.36
N ARG A 1010 -7.48 -4.58 -29.59
CA ARG A 1010 -8.96 -4.48 -29.57
C ARG A 1010 -9.61 -4.68 -30.95
N ASP A 1011 -8.96 -5.44 -31.83
CA ASP A 1011 -9.45 -5.86 -33.14
C ASP A 1011 -10.34 -7.12 -33.09
N ASP A 1012 -10.33 -7.83 -31.97
CA ASP A 1012 -11.30 -8.86 -31.60
C ASP A 1012 -11.74 -8.63 -30.16
N VAL A 1013 -13.05 -8.42 -29.97
CA VAL A 1013 -13.67 -8.16 -28.67
C VAL A 1013 -14.92 -9.01 -28.51
N VAL A 1014 -14.90 -9.85 -27.47
CA VAL A 1014 -16.01 -10.73 -27.09
C VAL A 1014 -16.58 -10.25 -25.76
N LEU A 1015 -17.85 -9.91 -25.74
CA LEU A 1015 -18.62 -9.64 -24.52
C LEU A 1015 -19.40 -10.90 -24.14
N ALA A 1016 -19.42 -11.26 -22.86
CA ALA A 1016 -20.18 -12.40 -22.37
C ALA A 1016 -20.89 -12.07 -21.06
N ALA A 1017 -22.17 -12.44 -20.95
CA ALA A 1017 -22.97 -12.40 -19.74
C ALA A 1017 -23.37 -13.83 -19.36
N ILE A 1018 -23.15 -14.24 -18.11
CA ILE A 1018 -23.42 -15.60 -17.60
C ILE A 1018 -24.22 -15.49 -16.30
N ASN A 1019 -25.39 -16.10 -16.27
CA ASN A 1019 -26.17 -16.33 -15.06
C ASN A 1019 -25.55 -17.48 -14.26
N LEU A 1020 -25.12 -17.19 -13.03
CA LEU A 1020 -24.47 -18.15 -12.13
C LEU A 1020 -25.47 -18.96 -11.29
N ASP A 1021 -26.76 -18.61 -11.31
CA ASP A 1021 -27.82 -19.35 -10.66
C ASP A 1021 -28.41 -20.41 -11.61
N PRO A 1022 -28.23 -21.71 -11.31
CA PRO A 1022 -28.74 -22.78 -12.16
C PRO A 1022 -30.25 -23.05 -11.98
N PHE A 1023 -30.93 -22.34 -11.06
CA PHE A 1023 -32.32 -22.64 -10.69
C PHE A 1023 -33.32 -21.58 -11.17
N ALA A 1024 -32.93 -20.31 -11.20
CA ALA A 1024 -33.82 -19.21 -11.56
C ALA A 1024 -33.32 -18.42 -12.78
N ALA A 1025 -34.27 -17.86 -13.52
CA ALA A 1025 -33.96 -16.86 -14.53
C ALA A 1025 -33.65 -15.53 -13.85
N HIS A 1026 -32.60 -14.85 -14.30
CA HIS A 1026 -32.20 -13.53 -13.82
C HIS A 1026 -32.21 -12.53 -14.97
N GLU A 1027 -32.53 -11.28 -14.63
CA GLU A 1027 -32.60 -10.15 -15.54
C GLU A 1027 -31.70 -9.04 -14.99
N ALA A 1028 -30.90 -8.42 -15.85
CA ALA A 1028 -30.05 -7.31 -15.43
C ALA A 1028 -29.92 -6.26 -16.54
N ASP A 1029 -29.94 -5.00 -16.10
CA ASP A 1029 -29.33 -3.94 -16.88
C ASP A 1029 -27.80 -4.11 -16.84
N PHE A 1030 -27.12 -3.78 -17.93
CA PHE A 1030 -25.66 -3.81 -18.03
C PHE A 1030 -25.15 -2.67 -18.91
N GLU A 1031 -23.85 -2.39 -18.78
CA GLU A 1031 -23.19 -1.32 -19.53
C GLU A 1031 -22.38 -1.89 -20.70
N VAL A 1032 -22.66 -1.43 -21.92
CA VAL A 1032 -21.76 -1.66 -23.05
C VAL A 1032 -20.57 -0.72 -22.89
N PRO A 1033 -19.32 -1.21 -22.96
CA PRO A 1033 -18.13 -0.45 -22.57
C PRO A 1033 -17.66 0.55 -23.65
N LEU A 1034 -18.54 1.47 -24.08
CA LEU A 1034 -18.30 2.44 -25.15
C LEU A 1034 -17.05 3.31 -24.92
N TRP A 1035 -16.77 3.67 -23.66
CA TRP A 1035 -15.60 4.47 -23.28
C TRP A 1035 -14.27 3.79 -23.58
N GLU A 1036 -14.24 2.46 -23.74
CA GLU A 1036 -13.01 1.74 -24.08
C GLU A 1036 -12.55 2.00 -25.53
N TRP A 1037 -13.44 2.55 -26.36
CA TRP A 1037 -13.13 3.06 -27.71
C TRP A 1037 -13.19 4.60 -27.78
N GLY A 1038 -13.29 5.30 -26.65
CA GLY A 1038 -13.45 6.75 -26.63
C GLY A 1038 -14.78 7.24 -27.20
N LEU A 1039 -15.80 6.38 -27.28
CA LEU A 1039 -17.13 6.71 -27.80
C LEU A 1039 -18.01 7.36 -26.71
N ALA A 1040 -18.96 8.18 -27.14
CA ALA A 1040 -19.96 8.80 -26.26
C ALA A 1040 -20.97 7.78 -25.71
N ASP A 1041 -21.64 8.10 -24.59
CA ASP A 1041 -22.58 7.21 -23.91
C ASP A 1041 -23.85 6.89 -24.72
N ASP A 1042 -24.13 7.63 -25.80
CA ASP A 1042 -25.24 7.42 -26.74
C ASP A 1042 -24.81 6.79 -28.09
N ALA A 1043 -23.52 6.44 -28.23
CA ALA A 1043 -22.97 5.84 -29.44
C ALA A 1043 -23.55 4.44 -29.73
N VAL A 1044 -23.30 3.95 -30.94
CA VAL A 1044 -23.81 2.67 -31.42
C VAL A 1044 -22.67 1.68 -31.67
N LEU A 1045 -22.87 0.44 -31.24
CA LEU A 1045 -21.90 -0.63 -31.39
C LEU A 1045 -22.53 -1.82 -32.13
N ALA A 1046 -21.87 -2.28 -33.19
CA ALA A 1046 -22.32 -3.45 -33.95
C ALA A 1046 -22.02 -4.73 -33.19
N ALA A 1047 -23.02 -5.60 -33.06
CA ALA A 1047 -22.93 -6.85 -32.30
C ALA A 1047 -23.38 -8.06 -33.14
N GLU A 1048 -22.69 -9.18 -32.96
CA GLU A 1048 -23.09 -10.50 -33.46
C GLU A 1048 -23.26 -11.45 -32.28
N ASN A 1049 -24.43 -12.05 -32.11
CA ASN A 1049 -24.65 -13.12 -31.15
C ASN A 1049 -23.95 -14.39 -31.65
N LEU A 1050 -22.92 -14.82 -30.93
CA LEU A 1050 -22.07 -15.93 -31.34
C LEU A 1050 -22.72 -17.31 -31.16
N LEU A 1051 -23.88 -17.38 -30.51
CA LEU A 1051 -24.62 -18.62 -30.36
C LEU A 1051 -25.42 -18.95 -31.63
N ASP A 1052 -26.11 -17.98 -32.23
CA ASP A 1052 -27.00 -18.21 -33.38
C ASP A 1052 -26.60 -17.44 -34.66
N GLY A 1053 -25.57 -16.58 -34.58
CA GLY A 1053 -25.06 -15.76 -35.68
C GLY A 1053 -25.92 -14.52 -35.99
N THR A 1054 -26.91 -14.20 -35.15
CA THR A 1054 -27.77 -13.02 -35.36
C THR A 1054 -26.97 -11.72 -35.19
N ARG A 1055 -27.13 -10.79 -36.13
CA ARG A 1055 -26.45 -9.49 -36.13
C ARG A 1055 -27.42 -8.38 -35.79
N PHE A 1056 -27.00 -7.49 -34.90
CA PHE A 1056 -27.80 -6.36 -34.41
C PHE A 1056 -26.87 -5.23 -33.94
N ALA A 1057 -27.43 -4.18 -33.35
CA ALA A 1057 -26.67 -3.06 -32.80
C ALA A 1057 -27.10 -2.78 -31.35
N PHE A 1058 -26.12 -2.55 -30.48
CA PHE A 1058 -26.36 -1.95 -29.17
C PHE A 1058 -26.42 -0.44 -29.31
N HIS A 1059 -27.52 0.17 -28.86
CA HIS A 1059 -27.75 1.61 -28.93
C HIS A 1059 -27.62 2.24 -27.55
N GLY A 1060 -26.61 3.09 -27.37
CA GLY A 1060 -26.27 3.70 -26.10
C GLY A 1060 -25.69 2.71 -25.08
N LYS A 1061 -25.22 3.28 -23.98
CA LYS A 1061 -24.46 2.56 -22.95
C LYS A 1061 -25.28 1.52 -22.19
N ARG A 1062 -26.56 1.77 -21.93
CA ARG A 1062 -27.41 0.91 -21.08
C ARG A 1062 -28.17 -0.09 -21.93
N GLN A 1063 -27.97 -1.38 -21.64
CA GLN A 1063 -28.66 -2.49 -22.29
C GLN A 1063 -29.28 -3.40 -21.25
N HIS A 1064 -30.17 -4.30 -21.67
CA HIS A 1064 -30.87 -5.23 -20.79
C HIS A 1064 -30.72 -6.67 -21.29
N VAL A 1065 -30.54 -7.62 -20.37
CA VAL A 1065 -30.46 -9.05 -20.68
C VAL A 1065 -31.30 -9.88 -19.71
N ARG A 1066 -31.93 -10.93 -20.24
CA ARG A 1066 -32.59 -11.99 -19.47
C ARG A 1066 -31.92 -13.33 -19.77
N LEU A 1067 -31.48 -14.04 -18.74
CA LEU A 1067 -30.81 -15.33 -18.86
C LEU A 1067 -31.53 -16.39 -18.03
N ALA A 1068 -32.15 -17.36 -18.69
CA ALA A 1068 -32.87 -18.47 -18.06
C ALA A 1068 -31.94 -19.68 -17.82
N PRO A 1069 -32.26 -20.60 -16.90
CA PRO A 1069 -31.39 -21.75 -16.60
C PRO A 1069 -31.06 -22.67 -17.79
N ASP A 1070 -31.99 -22.81 -18.75
CA ASP A 1070 -31.80 -23.60 -19.97
C ASP A 1070 -30.98 -22.89 -21.06
N ALA A 1071 -30.81 -21.56 -20.94
CA ALA A 1071 -29.95 -20.72 -21.77
C ALA A 1071 -29.20 -19.70 -20.88
N PRO A 1072 -28.24 -20.15 -20.04
CA PRO A 1072 -27.74 -19.35 -18.92
C PRO A 1072 -26.66 -18.34 -19.32
N TYR A 1073 -26.36 -18.17 -20.61
CA TYR A 1073 -25.34 -17.22 -21.07
C TYR A 1073 -25.67 -16.62 -22.43
N ALA A 1074 -25.15 -15.43 -22.67
CA ALA A 1074 -25.14 -14.76 -23.96
C ALA A 1074 -23.71 -14.32 -24.29
N ILE A 1075 -23.33 -14.43 -25.56
CA ILE A 1075 -21.97 -14.18 -26.03
C ILE A 1075 -22.05 -13.36 -27.32
N TRP A 1076 -21.38 -12.22 -27.35
CA TRP A 1076 -21.40 -11.30 -28.48
C TRP A 1076 -20.00 -10.94 -28.94
N ALA A 1077 -19.76 -10.95 -30.25
CA ALA A 1077 -18.62 -10.22 -30.83
C ALA A 1077 -19.05 -8.79 -31.13
N VAL A 1078 -18.21 -7.82 -30.79
CA VAL A 1078 -18.55 -6.40 -30.86
C VAL A 1078 -17.49 -5.56 -31.56
N ARG A 1079 -17.92 -4.54 -32.29
CA ARG A 1079 -17.05 -3.53 -32.92
C ARG A 1079 -17.75 -2.18 -33.08
N PRO A 1080 -17.01 -1.06 -33.05
CA PRO A 1080 -17.56 0.24 -33.45
C PRO A 1080 -18.16 0.19 -34.86
N LEU A 1081 -19.25 0.93 -35.10
CA LEU A 1081 -19.78 1.15 -36.45
C LEU A 1081 -18.84 2.09 -37.23
N ASP A 1082 -18.58 1.75 -38.48
CA ASP A 1082 -17.64 2.48 -39.34
C ASP A 1082 -18.03 3.97 -39.45
N GLY A 1083 -17.18 4.88 -38.93
CA GLY A 1083 -17.37 6.33 -38.97
C GLY A 1083 -17.46 7.06 -37.62
N GLU A 1084 -17.57 6.34 -36.49
CA GLU A 1084 -17.68 6.96 -35.14
C GLU A 1084 -16.40 6.88 -34.28
N ALA A 1085 -15.35 6.17 -34.72
CA ALA A 1085 -14.08 6.13 -34.00
C ALA A 1085 -13.24 7.40 -34.30
N THR A 1086 -13.12 8.30 -33.33
CA THR A 1086 -12.12 9.39 -33.37
C THR A 1086 -10.72 8.77 -33.19
N PRO A 1087 -9.67 9.22 -33.93
CA PRO A 1087 -8.33 8.63 -33.88
C PRO A 1087 -7.68 8.57 -32.50
#